data_AF-A0A3B5QXL6-F1
#
_entry.id   AF-A0A3B5QXL6-F1
#
_cell.length_a   1.000
_cell.length_b   1.000
_cell.length_c   1.000
_cell.angle_alpha   90.00
_cell.angle_beta   90.00
_cell.angle_gamma   90.00
#
_symmetry.space_group_name_H-M   'P 1'
#
loop_
_entity.id
_entity.type
_entity.pdbx_description
1 polymer ?
#
loop_
_entity_poly.entity_id
_entity_poly.type
_entity_poly.pdbx_seq_one_letter_code
_entity_poly.pdbx_strand_id
1 'polypeptide(L)'
;MNLHNDDPPQGGEGEKRLKQFSVCTPSLCIMAAVALMILAVLGFCNTFMVSAGVDLQENGPAKHKLKETERFMSVLCTALPGSLSSSPSVHTLTPAHITGLHTLGLPLSHRNEASTVVKRLRELFSMFNPKVVTQHEDQISLHHGSLIQETEDLSSYLSKQEATDWNIVLLFIPVDLTCACSTDGVESIKTTVQEVGAALRMLQKQVHHTMVRVVVWSEHRQEDRCDCANEGINPGLHKAFLLKALQDSVSDLLKNPAQYSRGEDFTVTLQSFPVILESYSDSEITDSQINELALQLWTNLLQPSIHQTEMNELIPCPTEERPFLRTYINTPDGREHENVASKASAAIDPVMGTEVVCTDRNPSPTTPTSVHNVRPADIKVVAAVGDSLTAANGVGANQNNLLLVTYQYRGLSWSIGGDDNISNVTTLPNILREFNPNVTGFSTGIGNQDSPGASLNQAVPGAQSVNMVHQVRTLVAKMKNDPGIDFFNDWKVITMFIGGNDICAYCKDSVVFSARNVVNRIREALDILHEEVPRAIVNMVEMFNIVPLREMHKDNSLDCPTWLVKIICPCVLKPTDGSYELQKLSDFNRAYQHGMRELIESGRYDTQNNFTVVLQPFFREVVLPRLEDGRPDRSYFSPDCFHLSQKAHTLMARSLWNNMLEAVGNKTYTQDFQAEIDLKCPTESNPFIRTAVNSDYTFPGPPPTSPPITNWGSDFYCTYTAPSNSVPTSAHRVRPADIKVVGAVGDSLTAAFGARATNLMELLTEYRGVSWSIGGDDTLETVTTLPNVLKKFNPGIKGASKGTGKEQTGFNMAVSGAKVGGIPAQVRRLVDAMKNDATVDFQNDWKLVTLFIGGNDLCQYCNDRAALSPANFTNYLRTSLDILYNEFPRTIVNILEILEIEGLRRIKKDGLGCTLVQKQVCPCFLLPGEDSPELAEMKRINRELQTATENLVYGDRYNGREDFAVVVQPFFRNSIVPLNADGVPDTTYFSQDCFHFSERGHADMAAALWNNMLEPVGKKQTYNNFTNARNILKCPTEEQPYIFTSVNSFPSLTTTTAPTMGSTALPFTPECSSTVPAWLAAVLAIVGLLIGCAVTWLLLSYRHKRSKKKTSATVEMNASAHHAYSNSNTEPSKQKNEESQGQNSAF
;
A
#
# COMPACT_ATOMS: atom_id res chain seq x y z
N MET A 1 33.68 -18.70 -53.62
CA MET A 1 34.73 -18.87 -54.66
C MET A 1 36.06 -19.06 -53.96
N ASN A 2 36.84 -20.03 -54.42
CA ASN A 2 38.31 -20.19 -54.35
C ASN A 2 39.07 -20.06 -52.99
N LEU A 3 40.04 -20.93 -52.64
CA LEU A 3 40.31 -22.36 -52.94
C LEU A 3 41.55 -22.84 -52.12
N HIS A 4 41.69 -24.16 -51.96
CA HIS A 4 42.92 -24.96 -51.76
C HIS A 4 43.71 -25.07 -50.42
N ASN A 5 43.53 -26.24 -49.78
CA ASN A 5 44.49 -27.38 -49.68
C ASN A 5 45.40 -27.68 -48.44
N ASP A 6 45.10 -28.83 -47.83
CA ASP A 6 45.88 -30.09 -47.71
C ASP A 6 47.19 -30.22 -46.87
N ASP A 7 47.01 -30.70 -45.62
CA ASP A 7 47.41 -32.03 -45.09
C ASP A 7 48.90 -32.52 -44.89
N PRO A 8 49.13 -33.56 -44.03
CA PRO A 8 50.38 -33.75 -43.24
C PRO A 8 51.33 -34.88 -43.70
N PRO A 9 52.35 -35.29 -42.89
CA PRO A 9 52.21 -36.59 -42.18
C PRO A 9 52.97 -36.83 -40.83
N GLN A 10 52.36 -37.70 -39.99
CA GLN A 10 52.93 -38.82 -39.16
C GLN A 10 53.99 -38.62 -38.04
N GLY A 11 53.99 -39.53 -37.02
CA GLY A 11 55.24 -39.82 -36.29
C GLY A 11 55.37 -40.88 -35.15
N GLY A 12 54.34 -41.33 -34.40
CA GLY A 12 54.46 -42.41 -33.37
C GLY A 12 55.44 -42.15 -32.19
N GLU A 13 55.82 -43.09 -31.30
CA GLU A 13 55.18 -44.29 -30.69
C GLU A 13 56.03 -44.73 -29.44
N GLY A 14 55.69 -45.78 -28.66
CA GLY A 14 56.68 -46.44 -27.75
C GLY A 14 56.35 -46.74 -26.27
N GLU A 15 55.27 -47.48 -25.99
CA GLU A 15 54.95 -48.12 -24.68
C GLU A 15 56.01 -49.16 -24.21
N LYS A 16 56.26 -49.37 -22.89
CA LYS A 16 56.19 -50.70 -22.15
C LYS A 16 57.06 -50.92 -20.85
N ARG A 17 56.37 -51.02 -19.69
CA ARG A 17 56.04 -52.27 -18.92
C ARG A 17 57.06 -53.00 -17.96
N LEU A 18 56.50 -53.60 -16.87
CA LEU A 18 56.83 -54.89 -16.17
C LEU A 18 57.36 -54.94 -14.69
N LYS A 19 56.48 -55.44 -13.79
CA LYS A 19 56.61 -56.63 -12.87
C LYS A 19 57.13 -56.60 -11.40
N GLN A 20 56.18 -56.81 -10.45
CA GLN A 20 55.82 -58.09 -9.77
C GLN A 20 56.77 -58.77 -8.73
N PHE A 21 56.32 -59.04 -7.48
CA PHE A 21 56.09 -60.40 -6.87
C PHE A 21 55.77 -60.45 -5.33
N SER A 22 54.49 -60.75 -4.97
CA SER A 22 53.98 -61.89 -4.11
C SER A 22 54.30 -62.11 -2.60
N VAL A 23 53.53 -63.06 -2.00
CA VAL A 23 53.72 -63.88 -0.74
C VAL A 23 53.16 -63.31 0.61
N CYS A 24 52.39 -63.99 1.50
CA CYS A 24 51.47 -65.16 1.44
C CYS A 24 50.64 -65.44 2.76
N THR A 25 49.39 -65.94 2.64
CA THR A 25 48.69 -66.96 3.51
C THR A 25 48.13 -66.57 4.94
N PRO A 26 47.37 -67.41 5.71
CA PRO A 26 45.87 -67.49 5.62
C PRO A 26 45.06 -67.76 6.95
N SER A 27 43.76 -68.17 6.82
CA SER A 27 42.82 -68.82 7.79
C SER A 27 41.88 -67.92 8.63
N LEU A 28 40.63 -68.30 9.00
CA LEU A 28 39.90 -69.59 8.92
C LEU A 28 38.36 -69.43 8.62
N CYS A 29 37.66 -70.55 8.38
CA CYS A 29 36.25 -70.79 7.93
C CYS A 29 35.11 -70.25 8.85
N ILE A 30 33.79 -70.33 8.59
CA ILE A 30 32.88 -71.26 7.83
C ILE A 30 31.71 -70.41 7.25
N MET A 31 31.44 -70.30 5.92
CA MET A 31 30.75 -71.24 4.97
C MET A 31 29.26 -71.52 5.31
N ALA A 32 28.31 -71.76 4.40
CA ALA A 32 28.11 -71.60 2.94
C ALA A 32 26.69 -72.15 2.62
N ALA A 33 25.97 -71.93 1.51
CA ALA A 33 25.90 -70.98 0.38
C ALA A 33 24.44 -71.13 -0.17
N VAL A 34 23.92 -70.66 -1.32
CA VAL A 34 24.34 -70.01 -2.59
C VAL A 34 23.15 -69.07 -2.99
N ALA A 35 22.93 -68.40 -4.12
CA ALA A 35 23.51 -68.15 -5.47
C ALA A 35 22.82 -66.85 -6.00
N LEU A 36 23.17 -66.17 -7.10
CA LEU A 36 24.19 -66.30 -8.15
C LEU A 36 24.49 -64.86 -8.69
N MET A 37 25.55 -64.69 -9.51
CA MET A 37 25.82 -63.43 -10.26
C MET A 37 25.01 -63.41 -11.60
N ILE A 38 25.06 -62.44 -12.54
CA ILE A 38 26.17 -61.60 -13.02
C ILE A 38 25.67 -60.52 -14.05
N LEU A 39 26.28 -59.32 -14.08
CA LEU A 39 26.36 -58.33 -15.22
C LEU A 39 25.06 -57.87 -15.95
N ALA A 40 25.06 -56.96 -16.94
CA ALA A 40 25.61 -55.57 -17.04
C ALA A 40 25.15 -54.90 -18.38
N VAL A 41 25.63 -53.66 -18.65
CA VAL A 41 25.79 -53.01 -19.97
C VAL A 41 24.56 -52.29 -20.62
N LEU A 42 24.92 -51.14 -21.22
CA LEU A 42 24.28 -50.26 -22.21
C LEU A 42 22.99 -50.72 -22.95
N GLY A 43 22.02 -49.81 -23.01
CA GLY A 43 21.70 -49.06 -24.26
C GLY A 43 20.98 -49.74 -25.44
N PHE A 44 19.78 -49.22 -25.72
CA PHE A 44 19.11 -49.11 -27.05
C PHE A 44 18.64 -50.36 -27.85
N CYS A 45 17.29 -50.42 -27.96
CA CYS A 45 16.48 -50.60 -29.19
C CYS A 45 16.30 -51.95 -29.93
N ASN A 46 15.05 -52.13 -30.39
CA ASN A 46 14.53 -53.00 -31.48
C ASN A 46 14.61 -54.53 -31.22
N THR A 47 13.62 -55.38 -31.52
CA THR A 47 12.52 -55.41 -32.52
C THR A 47 11.21 -55.96 -31.89
N PHE A 48 9.96 -55.95 -32.40
CA PHE A 48 9.18 -55.52 -33.59
C PHE A 48 8.15 -56.64 -33.96
N MET A 49 6.83 -56.32 -33.92
CA MET A 49 5.70 -56.87 -34.72
C MET A 49 4.86 -58.14 -34.38
N VAL A 50 3.66 -58.15 -35.03
CA VAL A 50 2.56 -59.15 -35.12
C VAL A 50 1.55 -59.12 -33.93
N SER A 51 0.24 -58.80 -33.99
CA SER A 51 -0.91 -58.87 -34.96
C SER A 51 -1.84 -60.09 -34.73
N ALA A 52 -3.20 -60.06 -34.75
CA ALA A 52 -4.24 -58.99 -34.68
C ALA A 52 -5.70 -59.59 -34.49
N GLY A 53 -6.71 -58.74 -34.17
CA GLY A 53 -8.18 -59.01 -34.24
C GLY A 53 -8.85 -59.64 -32.99
N VAL A 54 -10.16 -59.53 -32.70
CA VAL A 54 -11.35 -58.85 -33.32
C VAL A 54 -12.38 -58.46 -32.19
N ASP A 55 -13.31 -57.51 -32.45
CA ASP A 55 -14.25 -56.84 -31.51
C ASP A 55 -15.52 -57.60 -31.01
N LEU A 56 -16.17 -57.06 -29.94
CA LEU A 56 -17.56 -56.51 -29.94
C LEU A 56 -18.08 -56.05 -28.54
N GLN A 57 -18.53 -54.77 -28.41
CA GLN A 57 -19.56 -54.17 -27.48
C GLN A 57 -19.49 -54.40 -25.93
N GLU A 58 -19.84 -53.50 -24.99
CA GLU A 58 -20.49 -52.16 -25.00
C GLU A 58 -20.34 -51.40 -23.62
N ASN A 59 -20.59 -50.07 -23.58
CA ASN A 59 -20.91 -49.20 -22.42
C ASN A 59 -19.86 -48.76 -21.34
N GLY A 60 -19.77 -47.43 -21.11
CA GLY A 60 -19.81 -46.81 -19.76
C GLY A 60 -18.52 -46.29 -19.07
N PRO A 61 -18.24 -44.96 -19.05
CA PRO A 61 -17.07 -44.38 -18.39
C PRO A 61 -17.37 -43.47 -17.17
N ALA A 62 -17.31 -43.98 -15.93
CA ALA A 62 -17.31 -43.14 -14.71
C ALA A 62 -16.75 -43.86 -13.46
N LYS A 63 -15.44 -43.71 -13.15
CA LYS A 63 -14.89 -44.04 -11.80
C LYS A 63 -13.46 -43.57 -11.50
N HIS A 64 -12.59 -43.41 -12.51
CA HIS A 64 -11.17 -43.10 -12.24
C HIS A 64 -10.93 -41.70 -11.64
N LYS A 65 -11.86 -40.75 -11.85
CA LYS A 65 -11.77 -39.36 -11.39
C LYS A 65 -12.08 -39.14 -9.89
N LEU A 66 -12.44 -40.19 -9.15
CA LEU A 66 -12.79 -40.08 -7.72
C LEU A 66 -11.58 -40.21 -6.78
N LYS A 67 -10.58 -41.01 -7.18
CA LYS A 67 -9.51 -41.49 -6.28
C LYS A 67 -8.32 -40.55 -6.11
N GLU A 68 -8.18 -39.57 -7.00
CA GLU A 68 -7.23 -38.47 -6.82
C GLU A 68 -7.84 -37.37 -5.93
N THR A 69 -9.16 -37.13 -6.04
CA THR A 69 -9.91 -36.20 -5.20
C THR A 69 -9.82 -36.58 -3.72
N GLU A 70 -10.07 -37.84 -3.35
CA GLU A 70 -9.92 -38.33 -1.96
C GLU A 70 -8.53 -38.04 -1.38
N ARG A 71 -7.48 -38.05 -2.21
CA ARG A 71 -6.09 -37.82 -1.79
C ARG A 71 -5.71 -36.33 -1.71
N PHE A 72 -6.41 -35.46 -2.44
CA PHE A 72 -6.32 -34.01 -2.30
C PHE A 72 -7.13 -33.50 -1.10
N MET A 73 -8.30 -34.08 -0.84
CA MET A 73 -9.20 -33.67 0.26
C MET A 73 -8.51 -33.72 1.63
N SER A 74 -7.70 -34.75 1.89
CA SER A 74 -6.96 -34.90 3.16
C SER A 74 -5.81 -33.90 3.37
N VAL A 75 -5.56 -33.00 2.42
CA VAL A 75 -4.50 -31.97 2.47
C VAL A 75 -5.10 -30.58 2.73
N LEU A 76 -6.40 -30.38 2.48
CA LEU A 76 -7.06 -29.08 2.60
C LEU A 76 -7.74 -28.87 3.96
N CYS A 77 -8.48 -29.86 4.47
CA CYS A 77 -8.97 -29.87 5.85
C CYS A 77 -8.79 -31.26 6.46
N THR A 78 -8.33 -31.36 7.70
CA THR A 78 -8.39 -32.62 8.46
C THR A 78 -9.83 -32.92 8.85
N ALA A 79 -10.42 -33.96 8.26
CA ALA A 79 -11.79 -34.34 8.53
C ALA A 79 -12.02 -34.67 10.02
N LEU A 80 -12.91 -33.91 10.66
CA LEU A 80 -13.36 -34.15 12.03
C LEU A 80 -13.94 -35.57 12.16
N PRO A 81 -13.70 -36.28 13.29
CA PRO A 81 -14.25 -37.63 13.48
C PRO A 81 -15.78 -37.65 13.37
N GLY A 82 -16.30 -38.36 12.37
CA GLY A 82 -17.72 -38.33 12.02
C GLY A 82 -18.64 -38.85 13.13
N SER A 83 -19.31 -37.95 13.83
CA SER A 83 -20.39 -38.28 14.77
C SER A 83 -21.67 -38.58 14.00
N LEU A 84 -21.96 -39.86 13.76
CA LEU A 84 -23.23 -40.34 13.21
C LEU A 84 -24.35 -40.32 14.27
N SER A 85 -24.61 -39.12 14.79
CA SER A 85 -25.72 -38.77 15.68
C SER A 85 -26.41 -37.55 15.09
N SER A 86 -27.73 -37.61 14.89
CA SER A 86 -28.50 -36.43 14.48
C SER A 86 -28.30 -35.30 15.48
N SER A 87 -27.89 -34.12 15.00
CA SER A 87 -27.77 -32.93 15.83
C SER A 87 -29.16 -32.61 16.42
N PRO A 88 -29.32 -32.54 17.75
CA PRO A 88 -30.61 -32.20 18.36
C PRO A 88 -30.89 -30.69 18.32
N SER A 89 -29.94 -29.90 17.81
CA SER A 89 -29.99 -28.45 17.79
C SER A 89 -29.31 -27.87 16.54
N VAL A 90 -29.86 -26.77 16.03
CA VAL A 90 -29.27 -25.90 15.01
C VAL A 90 -27.99 -25.23 15.52
N HIS A 91 -27.84 -25.10 16.85
CA HIS A 91 -26.68 -24.51 17.51
C HIS A 91 -25.50 -25.49 17.66
N THR A 92 -25.69 -26.78 17.34
CA THR A 92 -24.64 -27.82 17.35
C THR A 92 -24.39 -28.43 15.96
N LEU A 93 -24.78 -27.74 14.88
CA LEU A 93 -24.50 -28.18 13.52
C LEU A 93 -23.02 -28.08 13.17
N THR A 94 -22.47 -29.11 12.56
CA THR A 94 -21.18 -29.06 11.84
C THR A 94 -21.47 -29.01 10.33
N PRO A 95 -20.51 -28.65 9.45
CA PRO A 95 -20.72 -28.73 8.01
C PRO A 95 -21.11 -30.12 7.50
N ALA A 96 -20.78 -31.19 8.24
CA ALA A 96 -21.14 -32.56 7.90
C ALA A 96 -22.61 -32.91 8.21
N HIS A 97 -23.34 -32.08 8.97
CA HIS A 97 -24.75 -32.30 9.28
C HIS A 97 -25.70 -31.74 8.21
N ILE A 98 -25.25 -30.77 7.40
CA ILE A 98 -26.06 -30.15 6.35
C ILE A 98 -26.29 -31.13 5.21
N THR A 99 -27.49 -31.19 4.66
CA THR A 99 -27.86 -32.03 3.51
C THR A 99 -28.49 -31.25 2.35
N GLY A 100 -28.99 -30.03 2.57
CA GLY A 100 -29.52 -29.17 1.50
C GLY A 100 -29.03 -27.72 1.58
N LEU A 101 -28.81 -27.10 0.41
CA LEU A 101 -28.47 -25.68 0.25
C LEU A 101 -29.41 -25.03 -0.78
N HIS A 102 -30.20 -24.05 -0.32
CA HIS A 102 -31.27 -23.40 -1.09
C HIS A 102 -31.12 -21.88 -1.10
N THR A 103 -31.80 -21.20 -2.03
CA THR A 103 -31.76 -19.75 -2.20
C THR A 103 -33.16 -19.13 -2.25
N LEU A 104 -33.26 -17.86 -1.84
CA LEU A 104 -34.45 -17.01 -1.96
C LEU A 104 -34.03 -15.56 -2.29
N GLY A 105 -34.89 -14.80 -2.96
CA GLY A 105 -34.78 -13.35 -3.13
C GLY A 105 -33.96 -12.87 -4.32
N LEU A 106 -33.82 -13.69 -5.38
CA LEU A 106 -32.96 -13.38 -6.53
C LEU A 106 -33.75 -13.25 -7.85
N PRO A 107 -33.71 -12.07 -8.53
CA PRO A 107 -34.38 -11.86 -9.80
C PRO A 107 -33.92 -12.84 -10.88
N LEU A 108 -34.85 -13.26 -11.74
CA LEU A 108 -34.63 -14.27 -12.79
C LEU A 108 -33.46 -13.95 -13.74
N SER A 109 -33.15 -12.67 -13.97
CA SER A 109 -32.04 -12.23 -14.84
C SER A 109 -30.64 -12.47 -14.27
N HIS A 110 -30.48 -12.57 -12.94
CA HIS A 110 -29.15 -12.56 -12.28
C HIS A 110 -28.83 -13.86 -11.52
N ARG A 111 -29.70 -14.88 -11.63
CA ARG A 111 -29.52 -16.18 -10.95
C ARG A 111 -28.21 -16.91 -11.31
N ASN A 112 -27.57 -16.62 -12.45
CA ASN A 112 -26.34 -17.28 -12.90
C ASN A 112 -25.13 -17.03 -11.98
N GLU A 113 -24.93 -15.79 -11.53
CA GLU A 113 -23.77 -15.42 -10.71
C GLU A 113 -23.91 -16.00 -9.30
N ALA A 114 -25.08 -15.80 -8.70
CA ALA A 114 -25.42 -16.36 -7.39
C ALA A 114 -25.47 -17.90 -7.42
N SER A 115 -26.01 -18.55 -8.47
CA SER A 115 -25.95 -20.01 -8.63
C SER A 115 -24.49 -20.49 -8.71
N THR A 116 -23.59 -19.73 -9.34
CA THR A 116 -22.16 -20.05 -9.35
C THR A 116 -21.52 -19.93 -7.97
N VAL A 117 -21.80 -18.88 -7.20
CA VAL A 117 -21.34 -18.74 -5.80
C VAL A 117 -21.90 -19.88 -4.91
N VAL A 118 -23.18 -20.22 -5.05
CA VAL A 118 -23.86 -21.31 -4.33
C VAL A 118 -23.26 -22.67 -4.70
N LYS A 119 -22.90 -22.88 -5.96
CA LYS A 119 -22.22 -24.07 -6.47
C LYS A 119 -20.81 -24.23 -5.90
N ARG A 120 -20.05 -23.13 -5.77
CA ARG A 120 -18.75 -23.10 -5.05
C ARG A 120 -18.93 -23.38 -3.56
N LEU A 121 -19.95 -22.80 -2.91
CA LEU A 121 -20.24 -23.06 -1.51
C LEU A 121 -20.67 -24.52 -1.26
N ARG A 122 -21.44 -25.12 -2.19
CA ARG A 122 -21.74 -26.57 -2.20
C ARG A 122 -20.48 -27.40 -2.39
N GLU A 123 -19.56 -27.00 -3.27
CA GLU A 123 -18.27 -27.68 -3.44
C GLU A 123 -17.49 -27.72 -2.11
N LEU A 124 -17.49 -26.63 -1.33
CA LEU A 124 -16.92 -26.60 0.03
C LEU A 124 -17.68 -27.47 1.04
N PHE A 125 -19.02 -27.39 1.11
CA PHE A 125 -19.81 -28.28 1.98
C PHE A 125 -19.66 -29.77 1.62
N SER A 126 -19.46 -30.10 0.35
CA SER A 126 -19.27 -31.48 -0.13
C SER A 126 -17.98 -32.13 0.36
N MET A 127 -17.01 -31.33 0.84
CA MET A 127 -15.81 -31.82 1.53
C MET A 127 -16.14 -32.52 2.86
N PHE A 128 -17.28 -32.16 3.48
CA PHE A 128 -17.71 -32.65 4.80
C PHE A 128 -18.92 -33.58 4.71
N ASN A 129 -19.87 -33.32 3.80
CA ASN A 129 -20.94 -34.24 3.45
C ASN A 129 -21.13 -34.33 1.92
N PRO A 130 -20.71 -35.43 1.26
CA PRO A 130 -20.81 -35.56 -0.19
C PRO A 130 -22.25 -35.78 -0.71
N LYS A 131 -23.26 -35.79 0.18
CA LYS A 131 -24.69 -35.84 -0.18
C LYS A 131 -25.35 -34.47 -0.32
N VAL A 132 -24.66 -33.36 -0.03
CA VAL A 132 -25.29 -32.02 -0.02
C VAL A 132 -25.85 -31.67 -1.40
N VAL A 133 -27.17 -31.55 -1.49
CA VAL A 133 -27.87 -31.13 -2.70
C VAL A 133 -28.04 -29.62 -2.75
N THR A 134 -27.80 -29.05 -3.93
CA THR A 134 -28.35 -27.75 -4.32
C THR A 134 -29.68 -27.95 -5.03
N GLN A 135 -30.55 -26.95 -4.99
CA GLN A 135 -31.85 -26.95 -5.66
C GLN A 135 -31.75 -27.35 -7.15
N HIS A 136 -32.72 -28.11 -7.64
CA HIS A 136 -32.76 -28.60 -9.02
C HIS A 136 -33.40 -27.53 -9.92
N GLU A 137 -32.59 -26.89 -10.77
CA GLU A 137 -32.98 -25.68 -11.52
C GLU A 137 -34.16 -25.87 -12.50
N ASP A 138 -34.52 -27.12 -12.85
CA ASP A 138 -35.49 -27.47 -13.90
C ASP A 138 -36.98 -27.49 -13.49
N GLN A 139 -37.35 -27.31 -12.20
CA GLN A 139 -38.75 -27.54 -11.75
C GLN A 139 -39.45 -26.46 -10.91
N ILE A 140 -38.80 -25.34 -10.57
CA ILE A 140 -39.53 -24.14 -10.07
C ILE A 140 -39.64 -23.14 -11.22
N SER A 141 -40.83 -23.05 -11.79
CA SER A 141 -41.10 -22.38 -13.07
C SER A 141 -40.99 -20.85 -13.00
N LEU A 142 -40.07 -20.28 -13.79
CA LEU A 142 -40.28 -19.22 -14.81
C LEU A 142 -41.40 -18.16 -14.60
N HIS A 143 -41.72 -17.77 -13.37
CA HIS A 143 -42.78 -16.81 -13.04
C HIS A 143 -42.26 -15.71 -12.10
N HIS A 144 -42.79 -14.50 -12.27
CA HIS A 144 -42.53 -13.36 -11.40
C HIS A 144 -43.25 -13.56 -10.06
N GLY A 145 -42.57 -14.17 -9.10
CA GLY A 145 -43.00 -14.23 -7.70
C GLY A 145 -42.38 -13.11 -6.87
N SER A 146 -43.05 -12.70 -5.81
CA SER A 146 -42.44 -11.91 -4.73
C SER A 146 -41.56 -12.80 -3.83
N LEU A 147 -40.76 -12.21 -2.93
CA LEU A 147 -39.96 -12.98 -1.96
C LEU A 147 -40.86 -13.88 -1.10
N ILE A 148 -42.09 -13.44 -0.83
CA ILE A 148 -43.14 -14.19 -0.16
C ILE A 148 -43.53 -15.45 -0.95
N GLN A 149 -43.71 -15.36 -2.26
CA GLN A 149 -44.10 -16.50 -3.09
C GLN A 149 -42.97 -17.52 -3.24
N GLU A 150 -41.71 -17.08 -3.45
CA GLU A 150 -40.56 -17.99 -3.43
C GLU A 150 -40.43 -18.71 -2.06
N THR A 151 -40.78 -18.01 -0.98
CA THR A 151 -40.80 -18.57 0.38
C THR A 151 -41.90 -19.64 0.56
N GLU A 152 -43.08 -19.46 -0.04
CA GLU A 152 -44.16 -20.45 0.00
C GLU A 152 -43.80 -21.72 -0.79
N ASP A 153 -43.23 -21.57 -1.99
CA ASP A 153 -42.78 -22.70 -2.81
C ASP A 153 -41.67 -23.49 -2.12
N LEU A 154 -40.65 -22.81 -1.56
CA LEU A 154 -39.59 -23.47 -0.80
C LEU A 154 -40.10 -24.13 0.49
N SER A 155 -41.03 -23.50 1.20
CA SER A 155 -41.64 -24.08 2.41
C SER A 155 -42.47 -25.33 2.09
N SER A 156 -43.22 -25.30 0.98
CA SER A 156 -43.94 -26.46 0.45
C SER A 156 -42.99 -27.57 -0.01
N TYR A 157 -41.78 -27.25 -0.48
CA TYR A 157 -40.77 -28.25 -0.82
C TYR A 157 -40.11 -28.88 0.42
N LEU A 158 -39.62 -28.06 1.36
CA LEU A 158 -38.90 -28.52 2.55
C LEU A 158 -39.80 -29.31 3.52
N SER A 159 -41.08 -28.95 3.63
CA SER A 159 -42.08 -29.73 4.41
C SER A 159 -42.37 -31.14 3.87
N LYS A 160 -41.78 -31.53 2.73
CA LYS A 160 -41.86 -32.89 2.14
C LYS A 160 -40.57 -33.70 2.27
N GLN A 161 -39.49 -33.15 2.86
CA GLN A 161 -38.24 -33.88 3.11
C GLN A 161 -38.31 -34.73 4.39
N GLU A 162 -37.33 -35.61 4.60
CA GLU A 162 -37.27 -36.43 5.82
C GLU A 162 -36.89 -35.57 7.04
N ALA A 163 -37.51 -35.85 8.20
CA ALA A 163 -37.34 -35.08 9.44
C ALA A 163 -35.97 -35.31 10.14
N THR A 164 -34.91 -35.55 9.36
CA THR A 164 -33.52 -35.64 9.80
C THR A 164 -32.56 -34.81 8.93
N ASP A 165 -33.05 -34.22 7.83
CA ASP A 165 -32.26 -33.41 6.91
C ASP A 165 -32.14 -31.96 7.37
N TRP A 166 -30.91 -31.49 7.58
CA TRP A 166 -30.63 -30.10 7.95
C TRP A 166 -30.35 -29.24 6.71
N ASN A 167 -31.12 -28.15 6.57
CA ASN A 167 -31.09 -27.29 5.41
C ASN A 167 -30.48 -25.91 5.73
N ILE A 168 -29.68 -25.38 4.80
CA ILE A 168 -29.28 -23.96 4.79
C ILE A 168 -30.09 -23.23 3.71
N VAL A 169 -30.68 -22.10 4.08
CA VAL A 169 -31.38 -21.20 3.15
C VAL A 169 -30.61 -19.88 3.10
N LEU A 170 -30.06 -19.54 1.94
CA LEU A 170 -29.46 -18.23 1.67
C LEU A 170 -30.56 -17.28 1.16
N LEU A 171 -31.02 -16.38 2.03
CA LEU A 171 -31.98 -15.34 1.68
C LEU A 171 -31.21 -14.10 1.24
N PHE A 172 -31.13 -13.88 -0.07
CA PHE A 172 -30.49 -12.71 -0.65
C PHE A 172 -31.44 -11.50 -0.63
N ILE A 173 -30.86 -10.32 -0.48
CA ILE A 173 -31.58 -9.04 -0.51
C ILE A 173 -30.83 -8.11 -1.48
N PRO A 174 -31.27 -8.00 -2.74
CA PRO A 174 -30.61 -7.18 -3.75
C PRO A 174 -30.94 -5.69 -3.55
N VAL A 175 -29.90 -4.86 -3.44
CA VAL A 175 -30.02 -3.40 -3.29
C VAL A 175 -30.48 -2.72 -4.57
N ASP A 176 -30.24 -3.35 -5.71
CA ASP A 176 -30.64 -2.89 -7.05
C ASP A 176 -32.17 -2.72 -7.23
N LEU A 177 -32.99 -3.28 -6.32
CA LEU A 177 -34.44 -3.05 -6.26
C LEU A 177 -34.85 -1.82 -5.43
N THR A 178 -33.98 -1.33 -4.53
CA THR A 178 -34.22 -0.17 -3.65
C THR A 178 -33.79 1.14 -4.30
N CYS A 179 -34.52 1.57 -5.34
CA CYS A 179 -34.23 2.78 -6.09
C CYS A 179 -34.35 4.05 -5.21
N ALA A 180 -33.24 4.75 -4.95
CA ALA A 180 -33.12 5.70 -3.85
C ALA A 180 -32.21 6.92 -4.15
N CYS A 181 -32.59 7.77 -5.11
CA CYS A 181 -31.92 9.06 -5.38
C CYS A 181 -32.50 10.25 -4.57
N SER A 182 -33.22 10.01 -3.46
CA SER A 182 -33.96 11.04 -2.72
C SER A 182 -34.19 10.66 -1.24
N THR A 183 -34.90 11.51 -0.50
CA THR A 183 -35.45 11.22 0.84
C THR A 183 -36.29 9.94 0.92
N ASP A 184 -36.80 9.43 -0.20
CA ASP A 184 -37.67 8.26 -0.27
C ASP A 184 -36.89 6.94 -0.05
N GLY A 185 -35.56 6.96 -0.13
CA GLY A 185 -34.70 5.79 0.05
C GLY A 185 -34.86 5.10 1.41
N VAL A 186 -35.16 5.86 2.47
CA VAL A 186 -35.41 5.30 3.82
C VAL A 186 -36.72 4.51 3.86
N GLU A 187 -37.76 4.96 3.15
CA GLU A 187 -39.04 4.26 3.05
C GLU A 187 -38.94 3.03 2.14
N SER A 188 -38.10 3.09 1.10
CA SER A 188 -37.75 1.94 0.25
C SER A 188 -37.07 0.82 1.06
N ILE A 189 -35.98 1.13 1.77
CA ILE A 189 -35.28 0.18 2.66
C ILE A 189 -36.23 -0.43 3.70
N LYS A 190 -37.05 0.41 4.36
CA LYS A 190 -38.06 0.00 5.33
C LYS A 190 -39.12 -0.95 4.75
N THR A 191 -39.47 -0.78 3.47
CA THR A 191 -40.41 -1.68 2.76
C THR A 191 -39.78 -3.05 2.52
N THR A 192 -38.55 -3.10 1.99
CA THR A 192 -37.80 -4.34 1.78
C THR A 192 -37.58 -5.11 3.10
N VAL A 193 -37.25 -4.40 4.19
CA VAL A 193 -37.09 -5.01 5.53
C VAL A 193 -38.41 -5.58 6.07
N GLN A 194 -39.57 -4.99 5.75
CA GLN A 194 -40.87 -5.55 6.12
C GLN A 194 -41.19 -6.84 5.33
N GLU A 195 -40.87 -6.91 4.04
CA GLU A 195 -41.06 -8.11 3.22
C GLU A 195 -40.14 -9.25 3.68
N VAL A 196 -38.85 -8.98 3.89
CA VAL A 196 -37.89 -9.93 4.48
C VAL A 196 -38.38 -10.40 5.86
N GLY A 197 -38.84 -9.47 6.70
CA GLY A 197 -39.42 -9.80 8.00
C GLY A 197 -40.70 -10.65 7.91
N ALA A 198 -41.47 -10.58 6.82
CA ALA A 198 -42.60 -11.47 6.58
C ALA A 198 -42.14 -12.86 6.10
N ALA A 199 -41.22 -12.94 5.14
CA ALA A 199 -40.64 -14.19 4.65
C ALA A 199 -40.01 -15.02 5.79
N LEU A 200 -39.18 -14.40 6.65
CA LEU A 200 -38.56 -15.05 7.80
C LEU A 200 -39.60 -15.61 8.80
N ARG A 201 -40.72 -14.91 9.02
CA ARG A 201 -41.84 -15.37 9.86
C ARG A 201 -42.68 -16.48 9.21
N MET A 202 -42.57 -16.67 7.90
CA MET A 202 -43.22 -17.78 7.18
C MET A 202 -42.34 -19.03 7.23
N LEU A 203 -41.05 -18.91 6.90
CA LEU A 203 -40.06 -19.98 7.08
C LEU A 203 -40.12 -20.56 8.50
N GLN A 204 -39.99 -19.73 9.53
CA GLN A 204 -40.03 -20.15 10.94
C GLN A 204 -41.30 -20.95 11.34
N LYS A 205 -42.41 -20.77 10.63
CA LYS A 205 -43.69 -21.46 10.91
C LYS A 205 -43.93 -22.71 10.08
N GLN A 206 -43.19 -22.90 8.98
CA GLN A 206 -43.49 -23.90 7.96
C GLN A 206 -42.31 -24.85 7.67
N VAL A 207 -41.08 -24.49 8.03
CA VAL A 207 -39.90 -25.34 7.85
C VAL A 207 -39.21 -25.62 9.18
N HIS A 208 -38.77 -26.88 9.30
CA HIS A 208 -38.04 -27.43 10.44
C HIS A 208 -36.59 -27.72 10.02
N HIS A 209 -35.71 -28.02 10.98
CA HIS A 209 -34.28 -28.31 10.79
C HIS A 209 -33.58 -27.35 9.82
N THR A 210 -33.78 -26.03 9.99
CA THR A 210 -33.35 -25.02 9.00
C THR A 210 -32.53 -23.89 9.61
N MET A 211 -31.37 -23.62 9.02
CA MET A 211 -30.53 -22.45 9.30
C MET A 211 -30.65 -21.44 8.16
N VAL A 212 -31.26 -20.28 8.42
CA VAL A 212 -31.37 -19.19 7.44
C VAL A 212 -30.16 -18.26 7.57
N ARG A 213 -29.52 -17.97 6.44
CA ARG A 213 -28.47 -16.95 6.32
C ARG A 213 -28.97 -15.82 5.43
N VAL A 214 -29.14 -14.64 6.01
CA VAL A 214 -29.54 -13.44 5.26
C VAL A 214 -28.30 -12.77 4.69
N VAL A 215 -28.33 -12.38 3.41
CA VAL A 215 -27.19 -11.82 2.66
C VAL A 215 -27.66 -10.58 1.90
N VAL A 216 -27.19 -9.39 2.29
CA VAL A 216 -27.43 -8.16 1.51
C VAL A 216 -26.42 -8.09 0.36
N TRP A 217 -26.89 -7.79 -0.86
CA TRP A 217 -26.21 -8.12 -2.11
C TRP A 217 -26.30 -6.99 -3.16
N SER A 218 -25.30 -6.90 -4.04
CA SER A 218 -25.16 -5.90 -5.11
C SER A 218 -24.52 -6.50 -6.37
N GLU A 219 -25.16 -6.28 -7.51
CA GLU A 219 -24.79 -6.88 -8.81
C GLU A 219 -23.86 -5.98 -9.66
N HIS A 220 -23.23 -6.55 -10.70
CA HIS A 220 -22.25 -5.86 -11.56
C HIS A 220 -22.82 -5.58 -12.96
N ARG A 221 -23.31 -4.36 -13.17
CA ARG A 221 -23.78 -3.78 -14.47
C ARG A 221 -25.03 -4.45 -15.09
N GLN A 222 -25.81 -3.76 -15.93
CA GLN A 222 -26.04 -2.31 -16.10
C GLN A 222 -27.36 -2.11 -16.86
N GLU A 223 -28.45 -1.85 -16.15
CA GLU A 223 -29.64 -1.20 -16.70
C GLU A 223 -30.32 -0.38 -15.57
N ASP A 224 -29.56 0.58 -15.03
CA ASP A 224 -29.99 1.42 -13.91
C ASP A 224 -31.24 2.24 -14.30
N ARG A 225 -32.42 1.76 -13.86
CA ARG A 225 -33.64 2.57 -13.83
C ARG A 225 -33.56 3.74 -12.83
N CYS A 226 -32.52 3.77 -12.00
CA CYS A 226 -32.20 4.89 -11.12
C CYS A 226 -31.21 5.85 -11.79
N ASP A 227 -31.76 6.83 -12.50
CA ASP A 227 -31.01 7.89 -13.18
C ASP A 227 -30.50 8.95 -12.17
N CYS A 228 -29.70 8.53 -11.17
CA CYS A 228 -29.09 9.43 -10.17
C CYS A 228 -27.95 10.29 -10.75
N ALA A 229 -27.78 10.33 -12.08
CA ALA A 229 -26.60 10.85 -12.77
C ALA A 229 -26.35 12.36 -12.67
N ASN A 230 -27.27 13.13 -12.07
CA ASN A 230 -27.22 14.59 -12.02
C ASN A 230 -26.66 15.21 -10.72
N GLU A 231 -26.36 14.43 -9.68
CA GLU A 231 -26.01 14.98 -8.34
C GLU A 231 -24.53 14.92 -7.95
N GLY A 232 -23.65 14.41 -8.82
CA GLY A 232 -22.20 14.35 -8.57
C GLY A 232 -21.75 13.32 -7.53
N ILE A 233 -22.67 12.45 -7.07
CA ILE A 233 -22.36 11.30 -6.21
C ILE A 233 -21.83 10.17 -7.09
N ASN A 234 -20.74 9.50 -6.68
CA ASN A 234 -20.25 8.30 -7.37
C ASN A 234 -21.27 7.15 -7.22
N PRO A 235 -21.77 6.54 -8.32
CA PRO A 235 -22.85 5.54 -8.25
C PRO A 235 -22.52 4.31 -7.39
N GLY A 236 -21.34 3.71 -7.57
CA GLY A 236 -20.91 2.54 -6.78
C GLY A 236 -20.70 2.87 -5.30
N LEU A 237 -20.29 4.10 -5.00
CA LEU A 237 -20.23 4.58 -3.61
C LEU A 237 -21.62 4.77 -3.01
N HIS A 238 -22.59 5.31 -3.77
CA HIS A 238 -24.00 5.42 -3.33
C HIS A 238 -24.62 4.03 -3.09
N LYS A 239 -24.35 3.09 -4.00
CA LYS A 239 -24.71 1.67 -3.88
C LYS A 239 -24.15 1.07 -2.59
N ALA A 240 -22.88 1.32 -2.29
CA ALA A 240 -22.22 0.89 -1.06
C ALA A 240 -22.83 1.51 0.22
N PHE A 241 -23.29 2.77 0.16
CA PHE A 241 -24.04 3.39 1.26
C PHE A 241 -25.42 2.74 1.49
N LEU A 242 -26.17 2.47 0.42
CA LEU A 242 -27.46 1.78 0.47
C LEU A 242 -27.30 0.33 0.99
N LEU A 243 -26.26 -0.38 0.54
CA LEU A 243 -25.88 -1.72 1.02
C LEU A 243 -25.73 -1.78 2.55
N LYS A 244 -24.97 -0.85 3.16
CA LYS A 244 -24.82 -0.81 4.64
C LYS A 244 -26.11 -0.39 5.33
N ALA A 245 -26.86 0.58 4.78
CA ALA A 245 -28.12 1.03 5.39
C ALA A 245 -29.20 -0.08 5.41
N LEU A 246 -29.29 -0.88 4.35
CA LEU A 246 -30.17 -2.04 4.28
C LEU A 246 -29.68 -3.17 5.20
N GLN A 247 -28.37 -3.47 5.18
CA GLN A 247 -27.71 -4.41 6.10
C GLN A 247 -27.99 -4.09 7.58
N ASP A 248 -27.87 -2.82 7.99
CA ASP A 248 -28.10 -2.40 9.37
C ASP A 248 -29.59 -2.45 9.75
N SER A 249 -30.48 -2.09 8.82
CA SER A 249 -31.93 -2.19 9.03
C SER A 249 -32.41 -3.65 9.14
N VAL A 250 -31.76 -4.58 8.42
CA VAL A 250 -31.97 -6.03 8.56
C VAL A 250 -31.35 -6.56 9.86
N SER A 251 -30.22 -6.00 10.31
CA SER A 251 -29.64 -6.28 11.62
C SER A 251 -30.61 -5.91 12.75
N ASP A 252 -31.21 -4.72 12.68
CA ASP A 252 -32.22 -4.24 13.62
C ASP A 252 -33.47 -5.14 13.68
N LEU A 253 -33.96 -5.61 12.53
CA LEU A 253 -35.04 -6.61 12.45
C LEU A 253 -34.70 -7.91 13.21
N LEU A 254 -33.42 -8.29 13.23
CA LEU A 254 -32.92 -9.54 13.84
C LEU A 254 -32.41 -9.37 15.28
N LYS A 255 -32.36 -8.13 15.82
CA LYS A 255 -31.87 -7.84 17.19
C LYS A 255 -32.66 -8.50 18.32
N ASN A 256 -33.84 -9.06 18.07
CA ASN A 256 -34.60 -9.84 19.06
C ASN A 256 -34.32 -11.35 18.91
N PRO A 257 -33.39 -11.95 19.69
CA PRO A 257 -32.95 -13.32 19.44
C PRO A 257 -34.03 -14.33 19.83
N ALA A 258 -34.93 -13.97 20.76
CA ALA A 258 -36.07 -14.79 21.14
C ALA A 258 -37.11 -14.96 20.02
N GLN A 259 -37.09 -14.07 19.01
CA GLN A 259 -37.97 -14.16 17.86
C GLN A 259 -37.38 -15.00 16.72
N TYR A 260 -36.05 -15.00 16.49
CA TYR A 260 -35.47 -15.61 15.29
C TYR A 260 -34.24 -16.53 15.51
N SER A 261 -33.60 -16.54 16.69
CA SER A 261 -32.26 -17.12 16.86
C SER A 261 -32.04 -17.87 18.19
N ARG A 262 -33.13 -18.26 18.88
CA ARG A 262 -33.12 -19.10 20.10
C ARG A 262 -33.94 -20.40 19.95
N GLY A 263 -34.30 -20.79 18.74
CA GLY A 263 -35.00 -22.04 18.48
C GLY A 263 -34.02 -23.18 18.22
N GLU A 264 -34.14 -24.29 18.94
CA GLU A 264 -33.29 -25.47 18.71
C GLU A 264 -33.41 -26.03 17.28
N ASP A 265 -34.55 -25.79 16.63
CA ASP A 265 -34.91 -26.36 15.33
C ASP A 265 -34.74 -25.35 14.16
N PHE A 266 -34.63 -24.06 14.47
CA PHE A 266 -34.62 -22.97 13.49
C PHE A 266 -33.83 -21.76 14.02
N THR A 267 -32.87 -21.28 13.22
CA THR A 267 -32.18 -20.00 13.49
C THR A 267 -32.02 -19.17 12.22
N VAL A 268 -32.23 -17.86 12.35
CA VAL A 268 -31.75 -16.86 11.39
C VAL A 268 -30.41 -16.30 11.86
N THR A 269 -29.52 -16.02 10.91
CA THR A 269 -28.30 -15.23 11.11
C THR A 269 -28.12 -14.27 9.93
N LEU A 270 -27.61 -13.07 10.19
CA LEU A 270 -27.19 -12.12 9.16
C LEU A 270 -25.72 -12.37 8.80
N GLN A 271 -25.39 -12.31 7.51
CA GLN A 271 -24.00 -12.28 7.04
C GLN A 271 -23.33 -10.99 7.53
N SER A 272 -22.14 -11.07 8.14
CA SER A 272 -21.56 -9.95 8.91
C SER A 272 -21.23 -8.69 8.09
N PHE A 273 -21.12 -8.80 6.77
CA PHE A 273 -20.88 -7.69 5.84
C PHE A 273 -21.73 -7.88 4.57
N PRO A 274 -22.17 -6.80 3.90
CA PRO A 274 -22.83 -6.90 2.61
C PRO A 274 -21.84 -7.41 1.54
N VAL A 275 -22.38 -7.98 0.47
CA VAL A 275 -21.61 -8.58 -0.63
C VAL A 275 -21.71 -7.69 -1.87
N ILE A 276 -20.57 -7.38 -2.49
CA ILE A 276 -20.44 -6.37 -3.56
C ILE A 276 -19.58 -6.94 -4.69
N LEU A 277 -20.11 -6.90 -5.92
CA LEU A 277 -19.46 -7.46 -7.10
C LEU A 277 -18.64 -6.45 -7.94
N GLU A 278 -18.75 -5.14 -7.66
CA GLU A 278 -18.20 -4.09 -8.51
C GLU A 278 -16.68 -4.13 -8.68
N SER A 279 -16.23 -4.27 -9.93
CA SER A 279 -14.92 -3.76 -10.36
C SER A 279 -15.06 -2.32 -10.88
N TYR A 280 -14.08 -1.47 -10.59
CA TYR A 280 -13.99 -0.10 -11.12
C TYR A 280 -13.51 -0.05 -12.60
N SER A 281 -13.66 -1.15 -13.34
CA SER A 281 -13.20 -1.35 -14.72
C SER A 281 -14.28 -2.05 -15.56
N ASP A 282 -14.34 -1.74 -16.86
CA ASP A 282 -15.24 -2.32 -17.87
C ASP A 282 -15.05 -3.83 -18.16
N SER A 283 -14.35 -4.55 -17.29
CA SER A 283 -14.08 -5.98 -17.41
C SER A 283 -15.23 -6.85 -16.89
N GLU A 284 -15.48 -7.96 -17.57
CA GLU A 284 -16.32 -9.06 -17.09
C GLU A 284 -15.78 -9.61 -15.75
N ILE A 285 -16.67 -10.15 -14.90
CA ILE A 285 -16.26 -10.77 -13.62
C ILE A 285 -15.41 -12.00 -13.92
N THR A 286 -14.23 -12.10 -13.30
CA THR A 286 -13.38 -13.28 -13.40
C THR A 286 -13.81 -14.37 -12.42
N ASP A 287 -13.64 -15.64 -12.81
CA ASP A 287 -13.86 -16.83 -11.94
C ASP A 287 -13.16 -16.68 -10.56
N SER A 288 -12.03 -15.96 -10.51
CA SER A 288 -11.27 -15.68 -9.28
C SER A 288 -12.08 -14.87 -8.25
N GLN A 289 -12.83 -13.85 -8.69
CA GLN A 289 -13.62 -13.00 -7.79
C GLN A 289 -14.81 -13.79 -7.21
N ILE A 290 -15.47 -14.59 -8.05
CA ILE A 290 -16.58 -15.47 -7.64
C ILE A 290 -16.12 -16.49 -6.58
N ASN A 291 -14.90 -17.01 -6.71
CA ASN A 291 -14.31 -17.91 -5.72
C ASN A 291 -13.99 -17.20 -4.38
N GLU A 292 -13.47 -15.97 -4.41
CA GLU A 292 -13.20 -15.17 -3.20
C GLU A 292 -14.49 -14.87 -2.41
N LEU A 293 -15.58 -14.56 -3.11
CA LEU A 293 -16.90 -14.30 -2.52
C LEU A 293 -17.51 -15.56 -1.89
N ALA A 294 -17.35 -16.72 -2.53
CA ALA A 294 -17.76 -18.01 -1.96
C ALA A 294 -16.96 -18.35 -0.69
N LEU A 295 -15.65 -18.04 -0.67
CA LEU A 295 -14.80 -18.18 0.52
C LEU A 295 -15.19 -17.18 1.64
N GLN A 296 -15.63 -15.96 1.30
CA GLN A 296 -16.15 -14.99 2.28
C GLN A 296 -17.48 -15.44 2.91
N LEU A 297 -18.40 -16.03 2.13
CA LEU A 297 -19.62 -16.65 2.65
C LEU A 297 -19.28 -17.84 3.57
N TRP A 298 -18.40 -18.74 3.12
CA TRP A 298 -17.95 -19.90 3.88
C TRP A 298 -17.29 -19.53 5.21
N THR A 299 -16.33 -18.60 5.19
CA THR A 299 -15.58 -18.16 6.39
C THR A 299 -16.52 -17.62 7.46
N ASN A 300 -17.54 -16.84 7.07
CA ASN A 300 -18.49 -16.26 8.01
C ASN A 300 -19.56 -17.25 8.51
N LEU A 301 -19.71 -18.42 7.87
CA LEU A 301 -20.51 -19.54 8.40
C LEU A 301 -19.75 -20.35 9.47
N LEU A 302 -18.43 -20.21 9.58
CA LEU A 302 -17.61 -20.84 10.61
C LEU A 302 -17.46 -19.96 11.87
N GLN A 303 -17.16 -20.58 13.00
CA GLN A 303 -16.78 -19.86 14.22
C GLN A 303 -15.33 -19.36 14.13
N PRO A 304 -15.02 -18.12 14.57
CA PRO A 304 -13.65 -17.62 14.59
C PRO A 304 -12.79 -18.41 15.59
N SER A 305 -11.51 -18.61 15.25
CA SER A 305 -10.54 -19.25 16.14
C SER A 305 -9.98 -18.27 17.18
N ILE A 306 -9.48 -18.79 18.30
CA ILE A 306 -8.99 -17.98 19.44
C ILE A 306 -7.57 -17.43 19.17
N HIS A 307 -6.87 -17.96 18.16
CA HIS A 307 -5.52 -17.56 17.77
C HIS A 307 -5.43 -17.37 16.24
N GLN A 308 -5.83 -16.18 15.76
CA GLN A 308 -5.49 -15.69 14.42
C GLN A 308 -4.46 -14.55 14.49
N THR A 309 -3.24 -14.91 14.92
CA THR A 309 -2.04 -14.26 14.37
C THR A 309 -1.85 -14.69 12.91
N GLU A 310 -1.31 -13.79 12.09
CA GLU A 310 -1.20 -13.89 10.62
C GLU A 310 -0.69 -15.26 10.13
N MET A 311 -1.53 -16.00 9.39
CA MET A 311 -1.21 -17.31 8.82
C MET A 311 -1.89 -17.50 7.45
N ASN A 312 -1.12 -17.97 6.47
CA ASN A 312 -1.56 -18.19 5.10
C ASN A 312 -2.23 -19.57 4.92
N GLU A 313 -3.52 -19.69 5.28
CA GLU A 313 -4.36 -20.83 4.87
C GLU A 313 -5.26 -20.44 3.69
N LEU A 314 -5.32 -21.30 2.66
CA LEU A 314 -6.00 -20.99 1.40
C LEU A 314 -7.52 -21.13 1.48
N ILE A 315 -8.03 -21.95 2.41
CA ILE A 315 -9.44 -22.19 2.70
C ILE A 315 -9.58 -22.43 4.22
N PRO A 316 -10.36 -21.65 4.98
CA PRO A 316 -10.55 -21.89 6.41
C PRO A 316 -11.34 -23.16 6.72
N CYS A 317 -10.94 -23.90 7.75
CA CYS A 317 -11.57 -25.15 8.18
C CYS A 317 -12.16 -25.05 9.61
N PRO A 318 -13.23 -25.79 9.96
CA PRO A 318 -13.65 -25.96 11.35
C PRO A 318 -12.59 -26.73 12.16
N THR A 319 -12.40 -26.38 13.43
CA THR A 319 -11.39 -27.01 14.31
C THR A 319 -12.05 -27.95 15.33
N GLU A 320 -11.27 -28.80 16.01
CA GLU A 320 -11.80 -29.64 17.11
C GLU A 320 -12.33 -28.80 18.29
N GLU A 321 -11.80 -27.59 18.50
CA GLU A 321 -12.25 -26.65 19.54
C GLU A 321 -13.50 -25.83 19.12
N ARG A 322 -13.66 -25.61 17.82
CA ARG A 322 -14.75 -24.81 17.21
C ARG A 322 -15.34 -25.56 15.99
N PRO A 323 -16.00 -26.73 16.20
CA PRO A 323 -16.46 -27.57 15.10
C PRO A 323 -17.81 -27.12 14.50
N PHE A 324 -18.50 -26.18 15.14
CA PHE A 324 -19.87 -25.81 14.83
C PHE A 324 -19.99 -24.63 13.87
N LEU A 325 -21.05 -24.65 13.06
CA LEU A 325 -21.50 -23.51 12.25
C LEU A 325 -21.95 -22.36 13.16
N ARG A 326 -21.65 -21.13 12.75
CA ARG A 326 -21.81 -19.92 13.55
C ARG A 326 -23.29 -19.49 13.64
N THR A 327 -23.83 -19.59 14.85
CA THR A 327 -25.19 -19.13 15.23
C THR A 327 -25.12 -18.10 16.35
N TYR A 328 -26.24 -17.44 16.66
CA TYR A 328 -26.30 -16.45 17.75
C TYR A 328 -25.86 -17.04 19.10
N ILE A 329 -26.38 -18.23 19.46
CA ILE A 329 -26.11 -18.86 20.76
C ILE A 329 -24.67 -19.38 20.90
N ASN A 330 -24.05 -19.85 19.81
CA ASN A 330 -22.74 -20.52 19.87
C ASN A 330 -21.55 -19.61 19.50
N THR A 331 -21.79 -18.38 19.04
CA THR A 331 -20.75 -17.37 18.86
C THR A 331 -20.21 -16.93 20.22
N PRO A 332 -18.89 -16.86 20.45
CA PRO A 332 -18.30 -16.42 21.71
C PRO A 332 -18.28 -14.89 21.83
N ASP A 333 -19.41 -14.23 21.60
CA ASP A 333 -19.66 -12.84 22.03
C ASP A 333 -21.16 -12.62 22.23
N GLY A 334 -21.54 -11.75 23.18
CA GLY A 334 -22.94 -11.56 23.60
C GLY A 334 -23.24 -11.81 25.07
N ARG A 335 -22.27 -11.59 25.98
CA ARG A 335 -22.54 -11.43 27.44
C ARG A 335 -21.97 -10.18 28.09
N GLU A 336 -21.15 -9.40 27.39
CA GLU A 336 -20.66 -8.10 27.89
C GLU A 336 -21.31 -6.89 27.16
N HIS A 337 -22.03 -7.13 26.06
CA HIS A 337 -22.76 -6.10 25.29
C HIS A 337 -24.28 -6.00 25.59
N GLU A 338 -24.76 -6.47 26.76
CA GLU A 338 -26.18 -6.37 27.16
C GLU A 338 -26.44 -5.30 28.26
N ASN A 339 -25.47 -4.40 28.54
CA ASN A 339 -25.59 -3.36 29.57
C ASN A 339 -25.21 -1.91 29.13
N VAL A 340 -25.17 -1.62 27.82
CA VAL A 340 -25.00 -0.23 27.30
C VAL A 340 -26.07 0.09 26.25
N ALA A 341 -27.35 -0.14 26.58
CA ALA A 341 -28.47 0.04 25.66
C ALA A 341 -29.74 0.63 26.32
N SER A 342 -29.59 1.50 27.33
CA SER A 342 -30.74 2.07 28.07
C SER A 342 -30.64 3.58 28.34
N LYS A 343 -29.99 4.34 27.44
CA LYS A 343 -30.11 5.81 27.39
C LYS A 343 -29.92 6.42 25.99
N ALA A 344 -30.49 5.79 24.96
CA ALA A 344 -30.64 6.37 23.62
C ALA A 344 -31.71 7.49 23.55
N SER A 345 -31.67 8.41 24.52
CA SER A 345 -32.25 9.74 24.43
C SER A 345 -31.07 10.70 24.45
N ALA A 346 -30.46 10.91 23.28
CA ALA A 346 -29.45 11.94 23.10
C ALA A 346 -30.13 13.30 23.30
N ALA A 347 -30.04 13.82 24.52
CA ALA A 347 -30.10 15.26 24.73
C ALA A 347 -28.98 15.89 23.90
N ILE A 348 -29.18 17.15 23.50
CA ILE A 348 -28.13 17.95 22.85
C ILE A 348 -26.92 17.95 23.80
N ASP A 349 -25.80 17.39 23.35
CA ASP A 349 -24.55 17.43 24.11
C ASP A 349 -24.10 18.90 24.19
N PRO A 350 -23.98 19.52 25.38
CA PRO A 350 -23.78 20.97 25.50
C PRO A 350 -22.50 21.51 24.85
N VAL A 351 -21.58 20.63 24.43
CA VAL A 351 -20.22 20.96 23.98
C VAL A 351 -20.14 21.38 22.50
N MET A 352 -21.24 21.34 21.73
CA MET A 352 -21.29 21.86 20.35
C MET A 352 -21.28 23.39 20.27
N GLY A 353 -21.76 24.05 21.34
CA GLY A 353 -21.69 25.50 21.51
C GLY A 353 -20.32 25.98 21.97
N THR A 354 -20.08 27.29 21.87
CA THR A 354 -18.92 27.95 22.46
C THR A 354 -19.29 29.32 23.03
N GLU A 355 -18.75 29.68 24.18
CA GLU A 355 -18.87 31.03 24.74
C GLU A 355 -17.76 31.95 24.20
N VAL A 356 -18.12 33.14 23.72
CA VAL A 356 -17.16 34.14 23.21
C VAL A 356 -16.95 35.23 24.26
N VAL A 357 -16.00 35.02 25.17
CA VAL A 357 -15.69 35.94 26.29
C VAL A 357 -14.93 37.22 25.87
N CYS A 358 -14.78 37.48 24.58
CA CYS A 358 -13.96 38.58 24.05
C CYS A 358 -14.59 39.96 24.30
N THR A 359 -13.79 40.88 24.84
CA THR A 359 -14.23 42.22 25.31
C THR A 359 -14.10 43.31 24.24
N ASP A 360 -12.97 43.45 23.55
CA ASP A 360 -12.90 44.26 22.33
C ASP A 360 -13.42 43.45 21.15
N ARG A 361 -14.53 43.90 20.59
CA ARG A 361 -15.14 43.34 19.37
C ARG A 361 -15.36 44.40 18.29
N ASN A 362 -14.78 45.59 18.45
CA ASN A 362 -15.11 46.75 17.61
C ASN A 362 -14.41 46.67 16.24
N PRO A 363 -15.07 47.08 15.14
CA PRO A 363 -14.43 47.27 13.83
C PRO A 363 -13.37 48.37 13.90
N SER A 364 -12.50 48.42 12.88
CA SER A 364 -11.52 49.49 12.75
C SER A 364 -12.23 50.84 12.56
N PRO A 365 -11.68 51.97 13.07
CA PRO A 365 -12.29 53.30 12.95
C PRO A 365 -12.55 53.75 11.50
N THR A 366 -11.81 53.17 10.55
CA THR A 366 -12.05 53.23 9.11
C THR A 366 -11.73 51.86 8.52
N THR A 367 -12.43 51.46 7.43
CA THR A 367 -12.15 50.19 6.73
C THR A 367 -10.67 50.11 6.35
N PRO A 368 -9.90 49.13 6.85
CA PRO A 368 -8.45 49.12 6.65
C PRO A 368 -8.12 48.94 5.18
N THR A 369 -7.02 49.56 4.73
CA THR A 369 -6.49 49.42 3.36
C THR A 369 -5.40 48.36 3.22
N SER A 370 -4.79 47.95 4.34
CA SER A 370 -3.80 46.88 4.41
C SER A 370 -4.37 45.67 5.17
N VAL A 371 -4.11 44.48 4.63
CA VAL A 371 -4.53 43.18 5.17
C VAL A 371 -3.92 42.89 6.54
N HIS A 372 -2.75 43.47 6.80
CA HIS A 372 -2.04 43.39 8.07
C HIS A 372 -2.73 44.17 9.21
N ASN A 373 -3.73 45.01 8.89
CA ASN A 373 -4.49 45.84 9.83
C ASN A 373 -5.96 45.42 9.94
N VAL A 374 -6.34 44.23 9.46
CA VAL A 374 -7.72 43.71 9.49
C VAL A 374 -8.04 43.16 10.89
N ARG A 375 -9.01 43.77 11.58
CA ARG A 375 -9.65 43.21 12.79
C ARG A 375 -10.71 42.18 12.39
N PRO A 376 -11.11 41.24 13.27
CA PRO A 376 -12.19 40.29 12.95
C PRO A 376 -13.51 40.97 12.53
N ALA A 377 -13.85 42.10 13.16
CA ALA A 377 -15.04 42.89 12.84
C ALA A 377 -14.98 43.67 11.51
N ASP A 378 -13.81 43.76 10.86
CA ASP A 378 -13.69 44.37 9.53
C ASP A 378 -14.05 43.38 8.39
N ILE A 379 -14.05 42.08 8.69
CA ILE A 379 -14.42 41.01 7.75
C ILE A 379 -15.92 41.06 7.50
N LYS A 380 -16.31 40.97 6.23
CA LYS A 380 -17.72 40.96 5.79
C LYS A 380 -18.11 39.70 5.01
N VAL A 381 -17.15 39.01 4.39
CA VAL A 381 -17.44 37.87 3.51
C VAL A 381 -16.61 36.68 3.94
N VAL A 382 -17.24 35.51 4.03
CA VAL A 382 -16.57 34.20 4.17
C VAL A 382 -16.79 33.36 2.92
N ALA A 383 -15.77 32.63 2.50
CA ALA A 383 -15.80 31.75 1.32
C ALA A 383 -14.95 30.49 1.56
N ALA A 384 -15.23 29.39 0.85
CA ALA A 384 -14.46 28.17 1.02
C ALA A 384 -14.41 27.29 -0.24
N VAL A 385 -13.30 26.58 -0.41
CA VAL A 385 -13.06 25.56 -1.44
C VAL A 385 -12.32 24.37 -0.83
N GLY A 386 -12.58 23.16 -1.32
CA GLY A 386 -12.05 21.93 -0.75
C GLY A 386 -12.86 20.67 -1.08
N ASP A 387 -12.74 19.68 -0.21
CA ASP A 387 -13.38 18.36 -0.32
C ASP A 387 -14.59 18.18 0.62
N SER A 388 -14.98 16.92 0.86
CA SER A 388 -16.11 16.49 1.68
C SER A 388 -16.05 16.97 3.14
N LEU A 389 -14.87 17.24 3.71
CA LEU A 389 -14.75 17.82 5.05
C LEU A 389 -15.07 19.33 5.06
N THR A 390 -14.94 20.01 3.93
CA THR A 390 -15.37 21.42 3.77
C THR A 390 -16.83 21.53 3.32
N ALA A 391 -17.32 20.54 2.57
CA ALA A 391 -18.74 20.36 2.25
C ALA A 391 -19.58 19.77 3.42
N ALA A 392 -18.93 19.36 4.52
CA ALA A 392 -19.55 18.82 5.74
C ALA A 392 -20.38 17.53 5.52
N ASN A 393 -19.83 16.57 4.77
CA ASN A 393 -20.39 15.23 4.64
C ASN A 393 -20.55 14.52 5.99
N GLY A 394 -21.75 14.03 6.28
CA GLY A 394 -22.01 13.20 7.46
C GLY A 394 -21.91 13.89 8.82
N VAL A 395 -21.67 15.20 8.88
CA VAL A 395 -21.39 15.94 10.13
C VAL A 395 -22.56 15.89 11.10
N GLY A 396 -23.79 15.99 10.59
CA GLY A 396 -25.04 15.83 11.35
C GLY A 396 -25.67 14.44 11.22
N ALA A 397 -24.89 13.41 10.86
CA ALA A 397 -25.39 12.04 10.72
C ALA A 397 -25.44 11.30 12.06
N ASN A 398 -26.57 10.70 12.38
CA ASN A 398 -26.70 9.78 13.52
C ASN A 398 -25.78 8.56 13.33
N GLN A 399 -25.00 8.19 14.35
CA GLN A 399 -23.96 7.15 14.29
C GLN A 399 -24.39 5.80 13.67
N ASN A 400 -25.68 5.46 13.74
CA ASN A 400 -26.25 4.21 13.24
C ASN A 400 -26.88 4.31 11.83
N ASN A 401 -26.72 5.44 11.11
CA ASN A 401 -27.27 5.63 9.77
C ASN A 401 -26.21 6.13 8.80
N LEU A 402 -25.53 5.18 8.13
CA LEU A 402 -24.47 5.47 7.18
C LEU A 402 -24.92 6.27 5.95
N LEU A 403 -26.18 6.12 5.50
CA LEU A 403 -26.66 6.80 4.29
C LEU A 403 -26.54 8.32 4.40
N LEU A 404 -26.69 8.88 5.61
CA LEU A 404 -26.53 10.30 5.91
C LEU A 404 -25.10 10.83 5.71
N VAL A 405 -24.08 9.98 5.53
CA VAL A 405 -22.72 10.42 5.15
C VAL A 405 -22.67 10.99 3.73
N THR A 406 -23.58 10.56 2.85
CA THR A 406 -23.75 11.18 1.51
C THR A 406 -24.24 12.63 1.60
N TYR A 407 -24.97 12.99 2.67
CA TYR A 407 -25.55 14.32 2.84
C TYR A 407 -24.50 15.34 3.27
N GLN A 408 -24.50 16.47 2.58
CA GLN A 408 -23.56 17.58 2.73
C GLN A 408 -24.18 18.63 3.65
N TYR A 409 -23.90 18.56 4.96
CA TYR A 409 -24.44 19.43 5.99
C TYR A 409 -23.73 20.79 6.00
N ARG A 410 -23.77 21.51 4.87
CA ARG A 410 -22.99 22.74 4.63
C ARG A 410 -23.18 23.81 5.72
N GLY A 411 -24.35 23.88 6.35
CA GLY A 411 -24.61 24.75 7.50
C GLY A 411 -23.85 24.43 8.79
N LEU A 412 -23.34 23.20 8.93
CA LEU A 412 -22.49 22.71 10.02
C LEU A 412 -21.00 22.60 9.62
N SER A 413 -20.59 23.20 8.51
CA SER A 413 -19.18 23.19 8.10
C SER A 413 -18.31 24.06 9.01
N TRP A 414 -17.28 23.47 9.62
CA TRP A 414 -16.37 24.14 10.57
C TRP A 414 -15.79 25.47 10.04
N SER A 415 -15.54 25.55 8.74
CA SER A 415 -14.89 26.70 8.08
C SER A 415 -15.86 27.71 7.44
N ILE A 416 -17.12 27.34 7.20
CA ILE A 416 -18.07 28.18 6.44
C ILE A 416 -19.57 27.96 6.73
N GLY A 417 -19.95 27.04 7.61
CA GLY A 417 -21.34 26.88 8.05
C GLY A 417 -21.82 28.06 8.89
N GLY A 418 -23.11 28.39 8.80
CA GLY A 418 -23.72 29.48 9.58
C GLY A 418 -25.14 29.15 10.09
N ASP A 419 -25.46 27.87 10.26
CA ASP A 419 -26.69 27.46 10.95
C ASP A 419 -26.65 27.91 12.43
N ASP A 420 -27.83 28.16 13.02
CA ASP A 420 -28.03 28.67 14.38
C ASP A 420 -27.13 29.88 14.77
N ASN A 421 -26.47 29.78 15.92
CA ASN A 421 -25.61 30.77 16.56
C ASN A 421 -24.45 30.05 17.26
N ILE A 422 -23.46 30.81 17.75
CA ILE A 422 -22.25 30.27 18.38
C ILE A 422 -22.52 29.44 19.65
N SER A 423 -23.64 29.68 20.34
CA SER A 423 -24.04 28.93 21.55
C SER A 423 -24.58 27.51 21.24
N ASN A 424 -24.91 27.20 19.99
CA ASN A 424 -25.37 25.88 19.55
C ASN A 424 -24.40 25.22 18.54
N VAL A 425 -23.87 26.00 17.60
CA VAL A 425 -23.15 25.54 16.42
C VAL A 425 -21.87 26.34 16.25
N THR A 426 -20.73 25.71 16.52
CA THR A 426 -19.41 26.36 16.45
C THR A 426 -18.78 26.22 15.07
N THR A 427 -18.71 27.33 14.34
CA THR A 427 -18.10 27.45 13.01
C THR A 427 -17.37 28.80 12.90
N LEU A 428 -16.41 28.93 11.98
CA LEU A 428 -15.70 30.20 11.75
C LEU A 428 -16.67 31.38 11.48
N PRO A 429 -17.74 31.26 10.66
CA PRO A 429 -18.70 32.35 10.48
C PRO A 429 -19.51 32.67 11.74
N ASN A 430 -19.88 31.68 12.55
CA ASN A 430 -20.59 31.94 13.81
C ASN A 430 -19.69 32.61 14.86
N ILE A 431 -18.38 32.32 14.87
CA ILE A 431 -17.40 33.09 15.67
C ILE A 431 -17.27 34.51 15.13
N LEU A 432 -17.16 34.70 13.81
CA LEU A 432 -17.06 36.04 13.19
C LEU A 432 -18.32 36.90 13.38
N ARG A 433 -19.52 36.30 13.42
CA ARG A 433 -20.80 36.98 13.66
C ARG A 433 -20.86 37.67 15.04
N GLU A 434 -20.12 37.20 16.02
CA GLU A 434 -19.97 37.84 17.34
C GLU A 434 -19.16 39.15 17.29
N PHE A 435 -18.39 39.38 16.22
CA PHE A 435 -17.61 40.59 15.94
C PHE A 435 -18.26 41.49 14.89
N ASN A 436 -18.83 40.90 13.82
CA ASN A 436 -19.63 41.60 12.82
C ASN A 436 -20.89 40.76 12.48
N PRO A 437 -22.09 41.14 12.95
CA PRO A 437 -23.32 40.38 12.69
C PRO A 437 -23.78 40.42 11.22
N ASN A 438 -23.15 41.25 10.36
CA ASN A 438 -23.46 41.38 8.94
C ASN A 438 -22.53 40.58 8.02
N VAL A 439 -21.78 39.60 8.55
CA VAL A 439 -20.99 38.68 7.72
C VAL A 439 -21.90 37.89 6.78
N THR A 440 -21.52 37.75 5.51
CA THR A 440 -22.24 37.03 4.45
C THR A 440 -21.34 35.99 3.76
N GLY A 441 -21.90 35.20 2.85
CA GLY A 441 -21.21 34.16 2.08
C GLY A 441 -21.17 32.77 2.74
N PHE A 442 -21.57 32.69 4.01
CA PHE A 442 -21.66 31.42 4.74
C PHE A 442 -22.75 30.51 4.18
N SER A 443 -22.55 29.20 4.30
CA SER A 443 -23.52 28.20 3.89
C SER A 443 -24.48 27.80 5.01
N THR A 444 -25.69 27.37 4.65
CA THR A 444 -26.76 26.96 5.57
C THR A 444 -27.42 25.65 5.13
N GLY A 445 -27.92 24.87 6.09
CA GLY A 445 -28.66 23.63 5.86
C GLY A 445 -27.86 22.53 5.14
N ILE A 446 -28.57 21.75 4.31
CA ILE A 446 -28.05 20.58 3.58
C ILE A 446 -28.20 20.81 2.08
N GLY A 447 -27.16 20.54 1.28
CA GLY A 447 -27.22 20.64 -0.18
C GLY A 447 -25.85 20.51 -0.88
N ASN A 448 -25.86 20.39 -2.20
CA ASN A 448 -24.65 20.38 -3.03
C ASN A 448 -24.11 21.81 -3.28
N GLN A 449 -22.96 21.96 -3.95
CA GLN A 449 -22.30 23.25 -4.19
C GLN A 449 -23.10 24.27 -5.03
N ASP A 450 -24.14 23.81 -5.72
CA ASP A 450 -25.02 24.61 -6.58
C ASP A 450 -26.39 24.91 -5.92
N SER A 451 -26.65 24.30 -4.77
CA SER A 451 -27.85 24.56 -3.96
C SER A 451 -27.81 26.00 -3.41
N PRO A 452 -28.95 26.73 -3.33
CA PRO A 452 -28.96 28.12 -2.85
C PRO A 452 -28.34 28.32 -1.46
N GLY A 453 -28.54 27.36 -0.55
CA GLY A 453 -27.93 27.37 0.79
C GLY A 453 -26.41 27.15 0.82
N ALA A 454 -25.78 26.77 -0.30
CA ALA A 454 -24.32 26.63 -0.36
C ALA A 454 -23.58 27.97 -0.42
N SER A 455 -24.22 29.06 -0.87
CA SER A 455 -23.63 30.40 -0.99
C SER A 455 -22.20 30.37 -1.59
N LEU A 456 -21.17 30.75 -0.82
CA LEU A 456 -19.75 30.74 -1.24
C LEU A 456 -18.96 29.51 -0.74
N ASN A 457 -19.62 28.50 -0.18
CA ASN A 457 -19.01 27.18 0.04
C ASN A 457 -19.03 26.41 -1.29
N GLN A 458 -17.90 26.36 -1.98
CA GLN A 458 -17.72 25.69 -3.27
C GLN A 458 -16.88 24.41 -3.19
N ALA A 459 -16.71 23.87 -1.98
CA ALA A 459 -16.17 22.53 -1.79
C ALA A 459 -17.10 21.46 -2.37
N VAL A 460 -16.52 20.35 -2.85
CA VAL A 460 -17.22 19.26 -3.54
C VAL A 460 -16.77 17.91 -2.95
N PRO A 461 -17.67 16.98 -2.60
CA PRO A 461 -17.28 15.67 -2.07
C PRO A 461 -16.39 14.89 -3.04
N GLY A 462 -15.38 14.18 -2.52
CA GLY A 462 -14.43 13.43 -3.35
C GLY A 462 -13.44 14.28 -4.17
N ALA A 463 -13.51 15.61 -4.10
CA ALA A 463 -12.60 16.49 -4.83
C ALA A 463 -11.14 16.27 -4.46
N GLN A 464 -10.28 16.38 -5.46
CA GLN A 464 -8.82 16.30 -5.38
C GLN A 464 -8.20 17.64 -5.75
N SER A 465 -6.88 17.77 -5.55
CA SER A 465 -6.10 18.96 -5.91
C SER A 465 -6.37 19.49 -7.33
N VAL A 466 -6.66 18.61 -8.29
CA VAL A 466 -6.96 18.95 -9.70
C VAL A 466 -8.26 19.75 -9.87
N ASN A 467 -9.21 19.63 -8.92
CA ASN A 467 -10.48 20.34 -8.97
C ASN A 467 -10.39 21.78 -8.45
N MET A 468 -9.33 22.14 -7.72
CA MET A 468 -9.22 23.42 -7.00
C MET A 468 -9.30 24.64 -7.92
N VAL A 469 -8.66 24.60 -9.10
CA VAL A 469 -8.71 25.68 -10.10
C VAL A 469 -10.13 25.92 -10.61
N HIS A 470 -10.95 24.87 -10.74
CA HIS A 470 -12.36 25.02 -11.11
C HIS A 470 -13.19 25.60 -9.97
N GLN A 471 -13.07 25.05 -8.75
CA GLN A 471 -13.79 25.56 -7.59
C GLN A 471 -13.48 27.04 -7.30
N VAL A 472 -12.20 27.45 -7.41
CA VAL A 472 -11.79 28.85 -7.27
C VAL A 472 -12.41 29.74 -8.34
N ARG A 473 -12.38 29.35 -9.62
CA ARG A 473 -13.00 30.16 -10.69
C ARG A 473 -14.50 30.33 -10.50
N THR A 474 -15.21 29.27 -10.10
CA THR A 474 -16.65 29.32 -9.79
C THR A 474 -16.92 30.21 -8.56
N LEU A 475 -16.10 30.11 -7.52
CA LEU A 475 -16.18 30.98 -6.33
C LEU A 475 -15.96 32.47 -6.69
N VAL A 476 -14.93 32.78 -7.47
CA VAL A 476 -14.64 34.16 -7.90
C VAL A 476 -15.76 34.70 -8.78
N ALA A 477 -16.31 33.88 -9.68
CA ALA A 477 -17.48 34.26 -10.48
C ALA A 477 -18.72 34.52 -9.60
N LYS A 478 -18.98 33.70 -8.57
CA LYS A 478 -20.07 33.95 -7.61
C LYS A 478 -19.85 35.28 -6.86
N MET A 479 -18.67 35.50 -6.28
CA MET A 479 -18.35 36.75 -5.57
C MET A 479 -18.42 38.01 -6.45
N LYS A 480 -18.17 37.91 -7.75
CA LYS A 480 -18.27 39.03 -8.72
C LYS A 480 -19.72 39.32 -9.16
N ASN A 481 -20.63 38.35 -9.03
CA ASN A 481 -22.01 38.44 -9.49
C ASN A 481 -23.03 38.63 -8.35
N ASP A 482 -22.64 38.45 -7.08
CA ASP A 482 -23.49 38.67 -5.92
C ASP A 482 -23.65 40.18 -5.62
N PRO A 483 -24.86 40.76 -5.74
CA PRO A 483 -25.09 42.19 -5.47
C PRO A 483 -25.01 42.55 -3.97
N GLY A 484 -24.93 41.57 -3.07
CA GLY A 484 -24.71 41.75 -1.64
C GLY A 484 -23.24 41.90 -1.24
N ILE A 485 -22.29 41.80 -2.19
CA ILE A 485 -20.85 41.84 -1.94
C ILE A 485 -20.22 43.01 -2.71
N ASP A 486 -19.57 43.96 -2.04
CA ASP A 486 -18.64 44.86 -2.72
C ASP A 486 -17.34 44.11 -2.99
N PHE A 487 -17.25 43.52 -4.19
CA PHE A 487 -16.11 42.72 -4.61
C PHE A 487 -14.77 43.45 -4.45
N PHE A 488 -14.73 44.78 -4.55
CA PHE A 488 -13.49 45.58 -4.48
C PHE A 488 -13.19 46.15 -3.09
N ASN A 489 -14.21 46.42 -2.27
CA ASN A 489 -14.05 47.12 -0.98
C ASN A 489 -14.28 46.27 0.28
N ASP A 490 -14.97 45.13 0.18
CA ASP A 490 -15.24 44.28 1.34
C ASP A 490 -14.08 43.33 1.65
N TRP A 491 -13.77 43.15 2.94
CA TRP A 491 -12.76 42.18 3.39
C TRP A 491 -13.33 40.77 3.45
N LYS A 492 -12.59 39.84 2.83
CA LYS A 492 -12.96 38.46 2.58
C LYS A 492 -12.03 37.52 3.34
N VAL A 493 -12.56 36.47 3.96
CA VAL A 493 -11.77 35.31 4.42
C VAL A 493 -12.12 34.11 3.56
N ILE A 494 -11.11 33.51 2.93
CA ILE A 494 -11.28 32.34 2.05
C ILE A 494 -10.57 31.16 2.70
N THR A 495 -11.28 30.09 3.07
CA THR A 495 -10.66 28.88 3.64
C THR A 495 -10.48 27.81 2.57
N MET A 496 -9.26 27.30 2.46
CA MET A 496 -8.86 26.28 1.49
C MET A 496 -8.35 25.05 2.22
N PHE A 497 -8.98 23.90 2.00
CA PHE A 497 -8.56 22.63 2.59
C PHE A 497 -8.78 21.47 1.60
N ILE A 498 -7.69 20.81 1.21
CA ILE A 498 -7.67 19.78 0.16
C ILE A 498 -6.48 18.84 0.38
N GLY A 499 -6.59 17.61 -0.12
CA GLY A 499 -5.49 16.62 -0.14
C GLY A 499 -5.88 15.26 0.42
N GLY A 500 -7.05 15.14 1.08
CA GLY A 500 -7.57 13.87 1.59
C GLY A 500 -7.78 12.85 0.47
N ASN A 501 -8.51 13.23 -0.58
CA ASN A 501 -8.77 12.34 -1.72
C ASN A 501 -7.53 12.10 -2.59
N ASP A 502 -6.54 13.01 -2.57
CA ASP A 502 -5.24 12.80 -3.24
C ASP A 502 -4.41 11.74 -2.50
N ILE A 503 -4.30 11.81 -1.16
CA ILE A 503 -3.56 10.80 -0.38
C ILE A 503 -4.32 9.46 -0.32
N CYS A 504 -5.65 9.47 -0.32
CA CYS A 504 -6.46 8.23 -0.47
C CYS A 504 -6.25 7.53 -1.82
N ALA A 505 -5.72 8.23 -2.83
CA ALA A 505 -5.48 7.71 -4.18
C ALA A 505 -3.98 7.55 -4.56
N TYR A 506 -3.02 7.90 -3.69
CA TYR A 506 -1.61 8.00 -4.09
C TYR A 506 -1.01 6.71 -4.67
N CYS A 507 -1.49 5.56 -4.19
CA CYS A 507 -1.07 4.23 -4.64
C CYS A 507 -1.69 3.78 -5.98
N LYS A 508 -2.65 4.54 -6.53
CA LYS A 508 -3.25 4.29 -7.86
C LYS A 508 -2.40 4.91 -8.98
N ASP A 509 -1.95 6.16 -8.79
CA ASP A 509 -1.00 6.84 -9.67
C ASP A 509 -0.09 7.75 -8.83
N SER A 510 1.09 7.23 -8.51
CA SER A 510 2.03 7.91 -7.61
C SER A 510 2.67 9.19 -8.21
N VAL A 511 2.41 9.47 -9.49
CA VAL A 511 2.85 10.69 -10.18
C VAL A 511 1.73 11.74 -10.21
N VAL A 512 0.48 11.39 -10.54
CA VAL A 512 -0.68 12.33 -10.46
C VAL A 512 -0.86 12.83 -9.03
N PHE A 513 -0.61 11.97 -8.04
CA PHE A 513 -0.68 12.25 -6.61
C PHE A 513 0.71 12.36 -5.97
N SER A 514 1.71 12.82 -6.73
CA SER A 514 2.97 13.25 -6.14
C SER A 514 2.81 14.61 -5.45
N ALA A 515 3.54 14.81 -4.35
CA ALA A 515 3.47 16.04 -3.55
C ALA A 515 3.63 17.33 -4.39
N ARG A 516 4.62 17.34 -5.28
CA ARG A 516 4.88 18.45 -6.23
C ARG A 516 3.65 18.80 -7.07
N ASN A 517 2.87 17.80 -7.50
CA ASN A 517 1.73 18.02 -8.38
C ASN A 517 0.49 18.48 -7.61
N VAL A 518 0.27 17.95 -6.41
CA VAL A 518 -0.74 18.45 -5.47
C VAL A 518 -0.46 19.92 -5.13
N VAL A 519 0.78 20.24 -4.79
CA VAL A 519 1.23 21.61 -4.44
C VAL A 519 1.19 22.57 -5.63
N ASN A 520 1.56 22.13 -6.85
CA ASN A 520 1.44 22.97 -8.05
C ASN A 520 -0.01 23.37 -8.38
N ARG A 521 -0.98 22.45 -8.21
CA ARG A 521 -2.41 22.75 -8.42
C ARG A 521 -2.98 23.65 -7.34
N ILE A 522 -2.53 23.49 -6.08
CA ILE A 522 -2.83 24.42 -4.98
C ILE A 522 -2.27 25.82 -5.30
N ARG A 523 -1.02 25.91 -5.78
CA ARG A 523 -0.41 27.16 -6.27
C ARG A 523 -1.25 27.78 -7.39
N GLU A 524 -1.65 27.02 -8.41
CA GLU A 524 -2.46 27.56 -9.52
C GLU A 524 -3.82 28.10 -9.05
N ALA A 525 -4.44 27.46 -8.06
CA ALA A 525 -5.66 27.96 -7.43
C ALA A 525 -5.42 29.24 -6.58
N LEU A 526 -4.30 29.31 -5.85
CA LEU A 526 -3.90 30.49 -5.06
C LEU A 526 -3.46 31.68 -5.94
N ASP A 527 -2.77 31.42 -7.05
CA ASP A 527 -2.36 32.42 -8.03
C ASP A 527 -3.57 33.16 -8.62
N ILE A 528 -4.64 32.42 -8.96
CA ILE A 528 -5.91 33.00 -9.43
C ILE A 528 -6.56 33.87 -8.33
N LEU A 529 -6.54 33.45 -7.07
CA LEU A 529 -7.06 34.28 -5.98
C LEU A 529 -6.24 35.56 -5.79
N HIS A 530 -4.91 35.48 -5.87
CA HIS A 530 -4.00 36.61 -5.74
C HIS A 530 -4.12 37.62 -6.90
N GLU A 531 -4.38 37.14 -8.11
CA GLU A 531 -4.62 37.98 -9.30
C GLU A 531 -6.02 38.59 -9.32
N GLU A 532 -7.07 37.81 -9.01
CA GLU A 532 -8.46 38.24 -9.24
C GLU A 532 -9.18 38.83 -8.02
N VAL A 533 -8.77 38.54 -6.77
CA VAL A 533 -9.57 38.84 -5.57
C VAL A 533 -8.89 39.87 -4.65
N PRO A 534 -9.30 41.16 -4.70
CA PRO A 534 -8.79 42.17 -3.78
C PRO A 534 -9.42 42.00 -2.38
N ARG A 535 -8.66 42.43 -1.36
CA ARG A 535 -9.06 42.45 0.06
C ARG A 535 -9.42 41.08 0.60
N ALA A 536 -8.49 40.12 0.47
CA ALA A 536 -8.68 38.76 0.95
C ALA A 536 -7.55 38.30 1.89
N ILE A 537 -7.95 37.56 2.93
CA ILE A 537 -7.08 36.70 3.73
C ILE A 537 -7.42 35.26 3.34
N VAL A 538 -6.46 34.53 2.77
CA VAL A 538 -6.66 33.12 2.43
C VAL A 538 -6.08 32.24 3.53
N ASN A 539 -6.93 31.48 4.22
CA ASN A 539 -6.54 30.43 5.15
C ASN A 539 -6.19 29.17 4.35
N MET A 540 -4.91 28.90 4.13
CA MET A 540 -4.47 27.62 3.54
C MET A 540 -4.25 26.62 4.66
N VAL A 541 -5.14 25.64 4.81
CA VAL A 541 -5.06 24.66 5.90
C VAL A 541 -4.14 23.51 5.49
N GLU A 542 -3.14 23.21 6.32
CA GLU A 542 -2.14 22.16 6.01
C GLU A 542 -2.77 20.77 6.11
N MET A 543 -2.39 19.85 5.22
CA MET A 543 -2.93 18.49 5.20
C MET A 543 -2.58 17.73 6.48
N PHE A 544 -3.54 17.02 7.06
CA PHE A 544 -3.33 16.25 8.27
C PHE A 544 -2.54 14.96 8.03
N ASN A 545 -1.79 14.54 9.05
CA ASN A 545 -1.20 13.21 9.12
C ASN A 545 -2.33 12.16 9.18
N ILE A 546 -2.57 11.45 8.07
CA ILE A 546 -3.70 10.51 7.94
C ILE A 546 -3.42 9.12 8.53
N VAL A 547 -2.18 8.83 8.94
CA VAL A 547 -1.77 7.49 9.40
C VAL A 547 -2.50 7.03 10.68
N PRO A 548 -2.75 7.89 11.70
CA PRO A 548 -3.49 7.50 12.91
C PRO A 548 -4.93 7.03 12.65
N LEU A 549 -5.57 7.49 11.57
CA LEU A 549 -6.94 7.11 11.19
C LEU A 549 -7.08 5.59 10.97
N ARG A 550 -5.98 4.89 10.66
CA ARG A 550 -5.95 3.43 10.53
C ARG A 550 -6.37 2.72 11.83
N GLU A 551 -6.20 3.31 13.01
CA GLU A 551 -6.57 2.70 14.29
C GLU A 551 -8.10 2.51 14.44
N MET A 552 -8.91 3.46 13.96
CA MET A 552 -10.39 3.35 13.90
C MET A 552 -10.86 2.08 13.18
N HIS A 553 -10.02 1.54 12.28
CA HIS A 553 -10.33 0.43 11.41
C HIS A 553 -9.62 -0.88 11.80
N LYS A 554 -8.89 -0.90 12.93
CA LYS A 554 -8.30 -2.10 13.52
C LYS A 554 -9.14 -2.69 14.65
N ASP A 555 -9.83 -1.83 15.40
CA ASP A 555 -10.68 -2.26 16.51
C ASP A 555 -12.09 -2.64 16.02
N ASN A 556 -12.35 -3.94 15.94
CA ASN A 556 -13.65 -4.47 15.53
C ASN A 556 -14.80 -4.10 16.49
N SER A 557 -14.51 -3.75 17.75
CA SER A 557 -15.53 -3.37 18.74
C SER A 557 -16.19 -2.01 18.46
N LEU A 558 -15.61 -1.22 17.55
CA LEU A 558 -16.15 0.08 17.15
C LEU A 558 -17.28 0.00 16.10
N ASP A 559 -17.54 -1.16 15.49
CA ASP A 559 -18.46 -1.35 14.33
C ASP A 559 -18.26 -0.30 13.21
N CYS A 560 -17.00 -0.01 12.90
CA CYS A 560 -16.63 0.85 11.78
C CYS A 560 -16.72 0.07 10.45
N PRO A 561 -17.30 0.63 9.37
CA PRO A 561 -17.41 -0.04 8.07
C PRO A 561 -16.08 -0.04 7.30
N THR A 562 -15.07 -0.72 7.87
CA THR A 562 -13.70 -0.81 7.34
C THR A 562 -13.63 -1.33 5.90
N TRP A 563 -14.59 -2.15 5.45
CA TRP A 563 -14.67 -2.59 4.05
C TRP A 563 -14.96 -1.43 3.09
N LEU A 564 -15.81 -0.48 3.49
CA LEU A 564 -16.19 0.69 2.68
C LEU A 564 -15.03 1.67 2.58
N VAL A 565 -14.38 1.95 3.70
CA VAL A 565 -13.24 2.88 3.73
C VAL A 565 -12.02 2.26 3.02
N LYS A 566 -11.93 0.92 2.91
CA LYS A 566 -10.98 0.23 2.00
C LYS A 566 -11.31 0.37 0.51
N ILE A 567 -12.50 0.82 0.13
CA ILE A 567 -12.89 1.19 -1.26
C ILE A 567 -12.59 2.68 -1.50
N ILE A 568 -13.00 3.56 -0.58
CA ILE A 568 -12.81 5.02 -0.67
C ILE A 568 -11.33 5.40 -0.55
N CYS A 569 -10.65 4.89 0.47
CA CYS A 569 -9.29 5.25 0.85
C CYS A 569 -8.35 4.01 0.89
N PRO A 570 -8.22 3.28 -0.23
CA PRO A 570 -7.48 2.01 -0.27
C PRO A 570 -6.01 2.19 0.11
N CYS A 571 -5.39 3.31 -0.27
CA CYS A 571 -3.98 3.58 -0.01
C CYS A 571 -3.65 3.86 1.46
N VAL A 572 -4.67 3.99 2.33
CA VAL A 572 -4.52 4.14 3.78
C VAL A 572 -4.87 2.84 4.52
N LEU A 573 -5.96 2.17 4.13
CA LEU A 573 -6.47 0.99 4.88
C LEU A 573 -6.09 -0.39 4.31
N LYS A 574 -5.57 -0.49 3.07
CA LYS A 574 -5.05 -1.78 2.55
C LYS A 574 -3.61 -2.11 2.97
N PRO A 575 -2.67 -1.16 3.16
CA PRO A 575 -1.33 -1.47 3.68
C PRO A 575 -1.36 -2.14 5.06
N THR A 576 -0.63 -3.24 5.22
CA THR A 576 -0.43 -3.92 6.51
C THR A 576 0.54 -3.13 7.39
N ASP A 577 0.58 -3.43 8.70
CA ASP A 577 1.55 -2.78 9.59
C ASP A 577 2.98 -3.21 9.28
N GLY A 578 3.94 -2.28 9.41
CA GLY A 578 5.33 -2.50 9.02
C GLY A 578 5.59 -2.65 7.50
N SER A 579 4.55 -2.59 6.66
CA SER A 579 4.70 -2.71 5.20
C SER A 579 5.42 -1.51 4.57
N TYR A 580 6.05 -1.76 3.42
CA TYR A 580 6.65 -0.71 2.60
C TYR A 580 5.59 0.30 2.12
N GLU A 581 4.39 -0.18 1.81
CA GLU A 581 3.26 0.62 1.37
C GLU A 581 2.76 1.58 2.48
N LEU A 582 2.82 1.16 3.74
CA LEU A 582 2.54 2.02 4.89
C LEU A 582 3.64 3.06 5.10
N GLN A 583 4.90 2.72 4.83
CA GLN A 583 6.00 3.70 4.82
C GLN A 583 5.82 4.71 3.68
N LYS A 584 5.51 4.26 2.45
CA LYS A 584 5.28 5.16 1.29
C LYS A 584 4.09 6.09 1.52
N LEU A 585 3.04 5.65 2.23
CA LEU A 585 1.94 6.53 2.68
C LEU A 585 2.44 7.65 3.60
N SER A 586 3.27 7.32 4.59
CA SER A 586 3.88 8.29 5.49
C SER A 586 4.76 9.29 4.73
N ASP A 587 5.68 8.80 3.90
CA ASP A 587 6.56 9.62 3.06
C ASP A 587 5.76 10.61 2.18
N PHE A 588 4.70 10.14 1.52
CA PHE A 588 3.85 10.99 0.66
C PHE A 588 3.08 12.04 1.47
N ASN A 589 2.49 11.68 2.60
CA ASN A 589 1.78 12.62 3.47
C ASN A 589 2.74 13.72 4.00
N ARG A 590 3.95 13.35 4.43
CA ARG A 590 4.97 14.31 4.85
C ARG A 590 5.46 15.20 3.72
N ALA A 591 5.59 14.66 2.51
CA ALA A 591 5.95 15.44 1.33
C ALA A 591 4.85 16.45 0.94
N TYR A 592 3.56 16.10 1.08
CA TYR A 592 2.44 17.05 0.88
C TYR A 592 2.55 18.21 1.88
N GLN A 593 2.63 17.90 3.17
CA GLN A 593 2.77 18.89 4.25
C GLN A 593 3.95 19.85 4.03
N HIS A 594 5.12 19.28 3.71
CA HIS A 594 6.35 20.04 3.46
C HIS A 594 6.20 20.98 2.26
N GLY A 595 5.71 20.50 1.11
CA GLY A 595 5.58 21.32 -0.10
C GLY A 595 4.46 22.37 0.00
N MET A 596 3.35 22.08 0.70
CA MET A 596 2.32 23.07 1.03
C MET A 596 2.92 24.21 1.86
N ARG A 597 3.82 23.89 2.79
CA ARG A 597 4.50 24.88 3.62
C ARG A 597 5.51 25.71 2.84
N GLU A 598 6.39 25.08 2.05
CA GLU A 598 7.35 25.78 1.18
C GLU A 598 6.66 26.75 0.21
N LEU A 599 5.49 26.37 -0.33
CA LEU A 599 4.71 27.22 -1.20
C LEU A 599 4.28 28.52 -0.53
N ILE A 600 3.82 28.48 0.72
CA ILE A 600 3.38 29.68 1.46
C ILE A 600 4.58 30.45 2.04
N GLU A 601 5.55 29.75 2.63
CA GLU A 601 6.76 30.35 3.21
C GLU A 601 7.70 30.96 2.16
N SER A 602 7.45 30.75 0.87
CA SER A 602 8.10 31.47 -0.23
C SER A 602 7.83 32.99 -0.26
N GLY A 603 6.79 33.46 0.44
CA GLY A 603 6.34 34.86 0.43
C GLY A 603 5.66 35.31 -0.87
N ARG A 604 5.38 34.37 -1.80
CA ARG A 604 4.78 34.63 -3.13
C ARG A 604 3.50 35.46 -3.09
N TYR A 605 2.72 35.35 -2.02
CA TYR A 605 1.39 35.94 -1.92
C TYR A 605 1.29 37.19 -1.03
N ASP A 606 2.40 37.63 -0.45
CA ASP A 606 2.50 38.81 0.42
C ASP A 606 3.19 39.97 -0.31
N THR A 607 3.02 40.03 -1.63
CA THR A 607 3.60 41.05 -2.52
C THR A 607 2.79 42.34 -2.58
N GLN A 608 1.54 42.32 -2.11
CA GLN A 608 0.59 43.43 -2.19
C GLN A 608 -0.19 43.59 -0.89
N ASN A 609 -0.35 44.85 -0.43
CA ASN A 609 -0.96 45.16 0.87
C ASN A 609 -2.44 44.71 1.02
N ASN A 610 -3.14 44.38 -0.06
CA ASN A 610 -4.56 44.02 -0.05
C ASN A 610 -4.83 42.50 -0.10
N PHE A 611 -3.79 41.65 -0.02
CA PHE A 611 -3.93 40.20 -0.10
C PHE A 611 -2.85 39.49 0.73
N THR A 612 -3.13 38.30 1.25
CA THR A 612 -2.15 37.40 1.89
C THR A 612 -2.68 35.96 1.88
N VAL A 613 -1.78 34.98 1.89
CA VAL A 613 -2.12 33.58 2.14
C VAL A 613 -1.41 33.15 3.42
N VAL A 614 -2.18 32.78 4.44
CA VAL A 614 -1.67 32.36 5.73
C VAL A 614 -1.86 30.86 5.85
N LEU A 615 -0.74 30.14 6.02
CA LEU A 615 -0.78 28.71 6.36
C LEU A 615 -1.36 28.55 7.77
N GLN A 616 -2.37 27.70 7.91
CA GLN A 616 -2.99 27.35 9.19
C GLN A 616 -2.66 25.88 9.51
N PRO A 617 -1.51 25.61 10.17
CA PRO A 617 -0.99 24.26 10.36
C PRO A 617 -1.66 23.45 11.49
N PHE A 618 -2.65 23.98 12.21
CA PHE A 618 -3.24 23.32 13.41
C PHE A 618 -3.62 21.85 13.21
N PHE A 619 -4.03 21.46 12.00
CA PHE A 619 -4.48 20.12 11.66
C PHE A 619 -3.36 19.17 11.21
N ARG A 620 -2.10 19.62 11.13
CA ARG A 620 -0.94 18.85 10.63
C ARG A 620 -0.71 17.55 11.39
N GLU A 621 -0.69 17.61 12.73
CA GLU A 621 -0.63 16.43 13.61
C GLU A 621 -1.88 16.38 14.46
N VAL A 622 -2.71 15.35 14.29
CA VAL A 622 -3.92 15.16 15.10
C VAL A 622 -3.71 13.97 16.04
N VAL A 623 -3.87 14.19 17.34
CA VAL A 623 -3.92 13.10 18.32
C VAL A 623 -5.31 12.46 18.23
N LEU A 624 -5.35 11.16 17.92
CA LEU A 624 -6.61 10.42 17.82
C LEU A 624 -7.27 10.31 19.22
N PRO A 625 -8.51 10.84 19.41
CA PRO A 625 -9.19 10.77 20.70
C PRO A 625 -9.48 9.34 21.16
N ARG A 626 -9.42 9.11 22.48
CA ARG A 626 -9.63 7.81 23.12
C ARG A 626 -10.60 7.89 24.29
N LEU A 627 -11.38 6.83 24.48
CA LEU A 627 -12.18 6.60 25.68
C LEU A 627 -11.27 6.30 26.90
N GLU A 628 -11.84 6.27 28.10
CA GLU A 628 -11.09 5.93 29.34
C GLU A 628 -10.45 4.53 29.31
N ASP A 629 -10.97 3.62 28.46
CA ASP A 629 -10.41 2.28 28.22
C ASP A 629 -9.26 2.25 27.18
N GLY A 630 -8.92 3.39 26.58
CA GLY A 630 -7.86 3.54 25.59
C GLY A 630 -8.26 3.25 24.13
N ARG A 631 -9.48 2.77 23.87
CA ARG A 631 -9.99 2.59 22.49
C ARG A 631 -10.33 3.93 21.85
N PRO A 632 -10.22 4.07 20.52
CA PRO A 632 -10.59 5.31 19.83
C PRO A 632 -12.05 5.76 20.07
N ASP A 633 -12.27 7.05 20.34
CA ASP A 633 -13.60 7.61 20.58
C ASP A 633 -14.34 7.90 19.25
N ARG A 634 -15.24 6.99 18.87
CA ARG A 634 -16.10 7.10 17.67
C ARG A 634 -17.02 8.33 17.68
N SER A 635 -17.22 9.04 18.80
CA SER A 635 -18.05 10.25 18.83
C SER A 635 -17.46 11.46 18.07
N TYR A 636 -16.16 11.44 17.75
CA TYR A 636 -15.52 12.44 16.90
C TYR A 636 -15.69 12.18 15.39
N PHE A 637 -16.27 11.03 15.01
CA PHE A 637 -16.42 10.61 13.62
C PHE A 637 -17.89 10.44 13.23
N SER A 638 -18.16 10.61 11.94
CA SER A 638 -19.45 10.23 11.34
C SER A 638 -19.60 8.69 11.26
N PRO A 639 -20.79 8.15 10.89
CA PRO A 639 -21.06 6.71 10.89
C PRO A 639 -20.06 5.82 10.15
N ASP A 640 -19.32 6.38 9.18
CA ASP A 640 -18.29 5.69 8.38
C ASP A 640 -16.94 5.51 9.08
N CYS A 641 -16.74 6.16 10.24
CA CYS A 641 -15.46 6.30 10.93
C CYS A 641 -14.34 6.96 10.12
N PHE A 642 -14.68 7.73 9.07
CA PHE A 642 -13.72 8.36 8.17
C PHE A 642 -13.92 9.86 8.03
N HIS A 643 -15.16 10.32 7.76
CA HIS A 643 -15.47 11.75 7.91
C HIS A 643 -15.68 12.10 9.41
N LEU A 644 -15.75 13.40 9.69
CA LEU A 644 -15.71 13.94 11.05
C LEU A 644 -17.11 14.37 11.52
N SER A 645 -17.41 14.14 12.79
CA SER A 645 -18.70 14.55 13.37
C SER A 645 -18.73 16.05 13.69
N GLN A 646 -19.92 16.58 13.99
CA GLN A 646 -20.09 17.94 14.51
C GLN A 646 -19.22 18.25 15.73
N LYS A 647 -18.85 17.24 16.54
CA LYS A 647 -17.94 17.37 17.69
C LYS A 647 -16.52 17.72 17.25
N ALA A 648 -15.98 16.99 16.27
CA ALA A 648 -14.69 17.30 15.68
C ALA A 648 -14.71 18.60 14.86
N HIS A 649 -15.77 18.86 14.09
CA HIS A 649 -15.94 20.13 13.37
C HIS A 649 -15.95 21.35 14.30
N THR A 650 -16.62 21.26 15.45
CA THR A 650 -16.60 22.29 16.51
C THR A 650 -15.16 22.60 16.94
N LEU A 651 -14.37 21.57 17.21
CA LEU A 651 -12.97 21.73 17.62
C LEU A 651 -12.08 22.24 16.48
N MET A 652 -12.30 21.82 15.23
CA MET A 652 -11.61 22.37 14.04
C MET A 652 -11.90 23.86 13.86
N ALA A 653 -13.13 24.31 14.09
CA ALA A 653 -13.51 25.72 14.01
C ALA A 653 -12.80 26.57 15.09
N ARG A 654 -12.78 26.11 16.35
CA ARG A 654 -12.02 26.76 17.44
C ARG A 654 -10.52 26.77 17.15
N SER A 655 -9.99 25.65 16.65
CA SER A 655 -8.56 25.51 16.32
C SER A 655 -8.16 26.46 15.19
N LEU A 656 -8.92 26.54 14.10
CA LEU A 656 -8.69 27.47 12.99
C LEU A 656 -8.70 28.93 13.47
N TRP A 657 -9.70 29.32 14.26
CA TRP A 657 -9.79 30.67 14.83
C TRP A 657 -8.56 31.01 15.70
N ASN A 658 -8.16 30.09 16.58
CA ASN A 658 -6.96 30.26 17.40
C ASN A 658 -5.70 30.40 16.54
N ASN A 659 -5.56 29.60 15.48
CA ASN A 659 -4.46 29.65 14.52
C ASN A 659 -4.44 30.97 13.73
N MET A 660 -5.60 31.55 13.40
CA MET A 660 -5.73 32.89 12.79
C MET A 660 -5.26 34.03 13.72
N LEU A 661 -5.26 33.84 15.04
CA LEU A 661 -4.77 34.83 16.03
C LEU A 661 -3.33 34.55 16.53
N GLU A 662 -2.76 33.40 16.17
CA GLU A 662 -1.37 33.03 16.48
C GLU A 662 -0.37 33.62 15.47
N ALA A 663 0.74 34.16 15.98
CA ALA A 663 1.78 34.79 15.17
C ALA A 663 2.38 33.80 14.16
N VAL A 664 2.62 34.26 12.93
CA VAL A 664 3.30 33.46 11.89
C VAL A 664 4.70 33.09 12.38
N GLY A 665 5.11 31.83 12.16
CA GLY A 665 6.31 31.24 12.75
C GLY A 665 6.12 30.65 14.15
N ASN A 666 5.04 30.98 14.87
CA ASN A 666 4.69 30.40 16.17
C ASN A 666 3.20 29.98 16.25
N LYS A 667 2.73 29.32 15.18
CA LYS A 667 1.38 28.73 15.09
C LYS A 667 1.37 27.31 15.63
N THR A 668 0.31 26.97 16.37
CA THR A 668 -0.01 25.61 16.81
C THR A 668 -0.14 24.70 15.58
N TYR A 669 0.50 23.53 15.62
CA TYR A 669 0.48 22.54 14.51
C TYR A 669 0.18 21.10 14.96
N THR A 670 0.08 20.87 16.28
CA THR A 670 -0.36 19.61 16.86
C THR A 670 -1.63 19.90 17.63
N GLN A 671 -2.71 19.19 17.32
CA GLN A 671 -3.99 19.33 17.99
C GLN A 671 -4.40 18.03 18.67
N ASP A 672 -4.66 18.12 19.96
CA ASP A 672 -5.42 17.12 20.71
C ASP A 672 -6.89 17.57 20.73
N PHE A 673 -7.82 16.69 20.36
CA PHE A 673 -9.26 16.95 20.41
C PHE A 673 -9.91 16.50 21.72
N GLN A 674 -9.16 15.91 22.65
CA GLN A 674 -9.60 15.63 24.02
C GLN A 674 -9.29 16.77 24.99
N ALA A 675 -8.22 17.53 24.70
CA ALA A 675 -7.88 18.73 25.44
C ALA A 675 -8.95 19.82 25.23
N GLU A 676 -9.21 20.60 26.29
CA GLU A 676 -10.13 21.73 26.22
C GLU A 676 -9.54 22.83 25.31
N ILE A 677 -10.27 23.19 24.25
CA ILE A 677 -9.90 24.23 23.31
C ILE A 677 -10.75 25.47 23.59
N ASP A 678 -10.19 26.42 24.33
CA ASP A 678 -10.75 27.76 24.53
C ASP A 678 -10.59 28.61 23.26
N LEU A 679 -11.52 29.55 23.01
CA LEU A 679 -11.33 30.57 21.99
C LEU A 679 -10.41 31.69 22.49
N LYS A 680 -9.30 31.89 21.77
CA LYS A 680 -8.43 33.06 21.97
C LYS A 680 -9.15 34.33 21.52
N CYS A 681 -8.94 35.41 22.25
CA CYS A 681 -9.49 36.73 21.89
C CYS A 681 -8.39 37.65 21.33
N PRO A 682 -8.73 38.55 20.39
CA PRO A 682 -7.88 39.69 20.06
C PRO A 682 -7.60 40.53 21.32
N THR A 683 -6.47 41.23 21.34
CA THR A 683 -6.06 42.08 22.47
C THR A 683 -5.83 43.51 22.01
N GLU A 684 -5.90 44.50 22.91
CA GLU A 684 -5.65 45.92 22.54
C GLU A 684 -4.29 46.14 21.87
N SER A 685 -3.26 45.38 22.28
CA SER A 685 -1.93 45.42 21.69
C SER A 685 -1.80 44.65 20.37
N ASN A 686 -2.68 43.67 20.13
CA ASN A 686 -2.70 42.83 18.94
C ASN A 686 -4.16 42.52 18.53
N PRO A 687 -4.87 43.47 17.91
CA PRO A 687 -6.31 43.33 17.59
C PRO A 687 -6.59 42.72 16.21
N PHE A 688 -5.53 42.38 15.45
CA PHE A 688 -5.60 42.00 14.04
C PHE A 688 -5.51 40.49 13.81
N ILE A 689 -6.06 40.00 12.69
CA ILE A 689 -5.77 38.66 12.18
C ILE A 689 -4.28 38.56 11.83
N ARG A 690 -3.63 37.45 12.17
CA ARG A 690 -2.18 37.30 12.03
C ARG A 690 -1.75 36.94 10.62
N THR A 691 -0.91 37.83 10.08
CA THR A 691 -0.22 37.76 8.79
C THR A 691 1.29 37.80 9.05
N ALA A 692 2.13 37.59 8.04
CA ALA A 692 3.58 37.61 8.24
C ALA A 692 4.08 38.96 8.82
N VAL A 693 3.68 40.06 8.20
CA VAL A 693 4.09 41.43 8.55
C VAL A 693 3.70 41.82 9.98
N ASN A 694 2.45 41.54 10.41
CA ASN A 694 2.01 41.86 11.79
C ASN A 694 2.36 40.76 12.82
N SER A 695 3.27 39.86 12.46
CA SER A 695 3.89 38.86 13.35
C SER A 695 5.41 39.06 13.49
N ASP A 696 5.96 40.14 12.92
CA ASP A 696 7.40 40.38 12.71
C ASP A 696 8.10 39.22 11.95
N TYR A 697 7.33 38.40 11.22
CA TYR A 697 7.83 37.22 10.53
C TYR A 697 8.44 37.61 9.19
N THR A 698 9.75 37.45 9.07
CA THR A 698 10.47 37.57 7.81
C THR A 698 10.48 36.21 7.13
N PHE A 699 9.85 36.11 5.96
CA PHE A 699 9.97 34.92 5.10
C PHE A 699 11.46 34.62 4.82
N PRO A 700 11.88 33.35 4.70
CA PRO A 700 13.25 32.99 4.30
C PRO A 700 13.65 33.53 2.92
N GLY A 701 12.68 34.07 2.18
CA GLY A 701 12.83 34.71 0.88
C GLY A 701 12.57 33.73 -0.26
N PRO A 702 12.05 34.19 -1.41
CA PRO A 702 12.08 33.37 -2.60
C PRO A 702 13.55 33.06 -2.95
N PRO A 703 13.92 31.81 -3.29
CA PRO A 703 15.26 31.51 -3.77
C PRO A 703 15.56 32.43 -4.97
N PRO A 704 16.75 33.05 -5.03
CA PRO A 704 17.02 34.14 -5.97
C PRO A 704 16.77 33.66 -7.40
N THR A 705 15.95 34.42 -8.14
CA THR A 705 15.52 34.07 -9.50
C THR A 705 16.76 33.84 -10.35
N SER A 706 17.05 32.57 -10.63
CA SER A 706 18.36 32.21 -11.16
C SER A 706 18.54 32.82 -12.54
N PRO A 707 19.72 33.41 -12.85
CA PRO A 707 20.00 33.89 -14.19
C PRO A 707 19.85 32.72 -15.19
N PRO A 708 19.49 33.01 -16.46
CA PRO A 708 19.19 31.98 -17.45
C PRO A 708 20.30 30.93 -17.49
N ILE A 709 19.92 29.67 -17.27
CA ILE A 709 20.85 28.59 -16.93
C ILE A 709 21.77 28.32 -18.13
N THR A 710 23.03 28.73 -18.01
CA THR A 710 24.06 28.55 -19.05
C THR A 710 24.79 27.21 -18.94
N ASN A 711 24.66 26.52 -17.80
CA ASN A 711 25.36 25.29 -17.45
C ASN A 711 24.66 24.58 -16.28
N TRP A 712 24.92 23.28 -16.11
CA TRP A 712 24.30 22.45 -15.06
C TRP A 712 25.21 22.27 -13.83
N GLY A 713 25.90 23.35 -13.46
CA GLY A 713 26.74 23.44 -12.27
C GLY A 713 25.99 23.92 -11.02
N SER A 714 26.62 23.74 -9.87
CA SER A 714 26.12 24.12 -8.55
C SER A 714 27.03 25.13 -7.86
N ASP A 715 26.44 26.02 -7.08
CA ASP A 715 27.12 27.03 -6.28
C ASP A 715 27.22 26.50 -4.84
N PHE A 716 28.45 26.32 -4.34
CA PHE A 716 28.70 25.60 -3.08
C PHE A 716 29.55 26.42 -2.11
N TYR A 717 28.94 26.83 -0.99
CA TYR A 717 29.56 27.61 0.08
C TYR A 717 29.57 26.80 1.36
N CYS A 718 30.75 26.40 1.82
CA CYS A 718 30.90 25.48 2.95
C CYS A 718 32.07 25.89 3.84
N THR A 719 31.83 25.96 5.15
CA THR A 719 32.83 26.34 6.16
C THR A 719 33.69 25.14 6.61
N TYR A 720 33.06 23.99 6.83
CA TYR A 720 33.71 22.79 7.38
C TYR A 720 34.32 21.90 6.28
N THR A 721 35.27 22.45 5.52
CA THR A 721 35.95 21.74 4.40
C THR A 721 37.26 21.05 4.77
N ALA A 722 37.76 21.23 5.99
CA ALA A 722 39.07 20.73 6.42
C ALA A 722 39.15 19.19 6.54
N PRO A 723 40.31 18.56 6.25
CA PRO A 723 40.55 17.14 6.49
C PRO A 723 40.49 16.78 7.98
N SER A 724 40.55 15.48 8.27
CA SER A 724 40.77 14.99 9.64
C SER A 724 42.20 15.31 10.10
N ASN A 725 42.37 15.61 11.40
CA ASN A 725 43.66 15.94 12.02
C ASN A 725 44.73 14.83 11.86
N SER A 726 44.27 13.61 11.60
CA SER A 726 45.06 12.43 11.22
C SER A 726 44.25 11.63 10.21
N VAL A 727 44.90 10.92 9.28
CA VAL A 727 44.21 10.01 8.34
C VAL A 727 43.37 9.01 9.15
N PRO A 728 42.04 8.94 8.94
CA PRO A 728 41.19 8.08 9.77
C PRO A 728 41.49 6.59 9.51
N THR A 729 41.37 5.79 10.56
CA THR A 729 41.51 4.32 10.51
C THR A 729 40.17 3.60 10.37
N SER A 730 39.06 4.32 10.58
CA SER A 730 37.69 3.80 10.59
C SER A 730 36.83 4.54 9.57
N ALA A 731 36.05 3.79 8.77
CA ALA A 731 35.12 4.30 7.77
C ALA A 731 34.06 5.21 8.40
N HIS A 732 33.70 4.93 9.65
CA HIS A 732 32.72 5.68 10.45
C HIS A 732 33.23 7.06 10.89
N ARG A 733 34.49 7.39 10.58
CA ARG A 733 35.16 8.66 10.94
C ARG A 733 35.79 9.38 9.74
N VAL A 734 35.39 9.03 8.52
CA VAL A 734 35.90 9.64 7.28
C VAL A 734 35.18 10.97 7.00
N ARG A 735 35.93 12.06 6.86
CA ARG A 735 35.43 13.34 6.33
C ARG A 735 35.55 13.38 4.81
N PRO A 736 34.77 14.19 4.07
CA PRO A 736 34.87 14.27 2.61
C PRO A 736 36.28 14.63 2.09
N ALA A 737 37.03 15.46 2.83
CA ALA A 737 38.42 15.83 2.50
C ALA A 737 39.44 14.70 2.71
N ASP A 738 39.09 13.64 3.43
CA ASP A 738 39.96 12.48 3.64
C ASP A 738 39.97 11.54 2.42
N ILE A 739 38.89 11.52 1.62
CA ILE A 739 38.80 10.74 0.37
C ILE A 739 39.86 11.20 -0.63
N LYS A 740 40.69 10.26 -1.11
CA LYS A 740 41.77 10.52 -2.08
C LYS A 740 41.49 9.93 -3.46
N VAL A 741 40.65 8.90 -3.55
CA VAL A 741 40.32 8.20 -4.80
C VAL A 741 38.81 7.99 -4.92
N VAL A 742 38.27 8.23 -6.12
CA VAL A 742 36.91 7.84 -6.52
C VAL A 742 36.95 6.73 -7.57
N GLY A 743 35.95 5.86 -7.57
CA GLY A 743 35.74 4.87 -8.62
C GLY A 743 34.26 4.55 -8.80
N ALA A 744 33.88 4.00 -9.96
CA ALA A 744 32.49 3.61 -10.20
C ALA A 744 32.35 2.36 -11.07
N VAL A 745 31.30 1.59 -10.80
CA VAL A 745 30.87 0.42 -11.59
C VAL A 745 29.36 0.51 -11.83
N GLY A 746 28.89 0.05 -12.99
CA GLY A 746 27.48 0.14 -13.36
C GLY A 746 27.21 0.01 -14.86
N ASP A 747 26.08 0.55 -15.28
CA ASP A 747 25.58 0.51 -16.66
C ASP A 747 25.76 1.85 -17.42
N SER A 748 24.92 2.06 -18.44
CA SER A 748 24.90 3.26 -19.30
C SER A 748 24.69 4.56 -18.52
N LEU A 749 23.97 4.54 -17.39
CA LEU A 749 23.80 5.74 -16.56
C LEU A 749 25.07 6.08 -15.76
N THR A 750 25.91 5.10 -15.42
CA THR A 750 27.24 5.35 -14.83
C THR A 750 28.28 5.70 -15.91
N ALA A 751 28.06 5.29 -17.17
CA ALA A 751 28.85 5.72 -18.33
C ALA A 751 28.43 7.08 -18.94
N ALA A 752 27.34 7.70 -18.46
CA ALA A 752 26.74 8.92 -19.02
C ALA A 752 26.42 8.82 -20.53
N PHE A 753 25.87 7.68 -20.93
CA PHE A 753 25.38 7.42 -22.28
C PHE A 753 24.34 8.48 -22.69
N GLY A 754 24.62 9.21 -23.78
CA GLY A 754 23.71 10.20 -24.34
C GLY A 754 23.54 11.50 -23.54
N ALA A 755 24.29 11.73 -22.44
CA ALA A 755 24.04 12.85 -21.52
C ALA A 755 24.02 14.25 -22.18
N ARG A 756 24.96 14.53 -23.09
CA ARG A 756 25.04 15.78 -23.88
C ARG A 756 24.51 15.62 -25.32
N ALA A 757 23.80 14.54 -25.65
CA ALA A 757 23.34 14.27 -27.01
C ALA A 757 22.22 15.23 -27.45
N THR A 758 22.46 15.97 -28.53
CA THR A 758 21.48 16.89 -29.14
C THR A 758 20.55 16.19 -30.14
N ASN A 759 20.98 15.03 -30.65
CA ASN A 759 20.27 14.26 -31.68
C ASN A 759 20.51 12.74 -31.51
N LEU A 760 19.79 11.92 -32.29
CA LEU A 760 19.80 10.47 -32.15
C LEU A 760 21.12 9.79 -32.58
N MET A 761 21.96 10.46 -33.40
CA MET A 761 23.29 9.93 -33.77
C MET A 761 24.28 10.08 -32.62
N GLU A 762 24.21 11.19 -31.89
CA GLU A 762 25.02 11.47 -30.70
C GLU A 762 24.67 10.59 -29.49
N LEU A 763 23.47 10.01 -29.45
CA LEU A 763 22.98 9.16 -28.35
C LEU A 763 23.96 8.02 -28.00
N LEU A 764 24.64 7.46 -28.99
CA LEU A 764 25.62 6.37 -28.82
C LEU A 764 26.91 6.79 -28.08
N THR A 765 27.06 8.06 -27.71
CA THR A 765 28.25 8.61 -27.06
C THR A 765 28.17 8.47 -25.54
N GLU A 766 29.14 7.80 -24.93
CA GLU A 766 29.35 7.80 -23.48
C GLU A 766 30.07 9.10 -23.06
N TYR A 767 29.36 10.09 -22.50
CA TYR A 767 29.91 11.38 -22.07
C TYR A 767 30.51 11.29 -20.65
N ARG A 768 31.46 10.37 -20.45
CA ARG A 768 31.97 9.98 -19.12
C ARG A 768 32.48 11.15 -18.26
N GLY A 769 32.92 12.25 -18.87
CA GLY A 769 33.34 13.46 -18.17
C GLY A 769 32.26 14.18 -17.37
N VAL A 770 30.98 14.03 -17.74
CA VAL A 770 29.81 14.59 -17.01
C VAL A 770 29.02 13.53 -16.24
N SER A 771 29.58 12.33 -16.04
CA SER A 771 28.90 11.28 -15.28
C SER A 771 28.69 11.69 -13.82
N TRP A 772 27.43 11.77 -13.40
CA TRP A 772 26.98 12.15 -12.07
C TRP A 772 27.84 11.60 -10.91
N SER A 773 28.25 10.32 -10.96
CA SER A 773 28.97 9.64 -9.88
C SER A 773 30.49 9.66 -9.98
N ILE A 774 31.07 10.01 -11.14
CA ILE A 774 32.50 9.77 -11.41
C ILE A 774 33.14 10.68 -12.47
N GLY A 775 32.37 11.51 -13.17
CA GLY A 775 32.88 12.52 -14.10
C GLY A 775 33.64 13.64 -13.40
N GLY A 776 34.57 14.27 -14.11
CA GLY A 776 35.44 15.31 -13.57
C GLY A 776 35.88 16.36 -14.59
N ASP A 777 35.10 16.55 -15.66
CA ASP A 777 35.21 17.72 -16.55
C ASP A 777 34.90 19.01 -15.78
N ASP A 778 35.49 20.12 -16.23
CA ASP A 778 35.28 21.49 -15.72
C ASP A 778 35.35 21.62 -14.17
N THR A 779 34.60 22.57 -13.62
CA THR A 779 34.43 22.82 -12.18
C THR A 779 32.99 22.57 -11.74
N LEU A 780 32.77 22.45 -10.42
CA LEU A 780 31.43 22.30 -9.83
C LEU A 780 30.45 23.39 -10.28
N GLU A 781 30.94 24.62 -10.40
CA GLU A 781 30.16 25.78 -10.85
C GLU A 781 29.70 25.69 -12.31
N THR A 782 30.16 24.70 -13.09
CA THR A 782 29.79 24.46 -14.49
C THR A 782 29.18 23.07 -14.73
N VAL A 783 29.68 22.03 -14.06
CA VAL A 783 29.20 20.65 -14.18
C VAL A 783 29.15 20.01 -12.80
N THR A 784 27.95 19.67 -12.31
CA THR A 784 27.80 18.99 -11.02
C THR A 784 27.98 17.49 -11.14
N THR A 785 29.07 16.98 -10.56
CA THR A 785 29.37 15.56 -10.38
C THR A 785 29.90 15.32 -8.96
N LEU A 786 29.79 14.09 -8.46
CA LEU A 786 30.34 13.72 -7.14
C LEU A 786 31.84 14.08 -7.01
N PRO A 787 32.73 13.80 -7.98
CA PRO A 787 34.12 14.25 -7.91
C PRO A 787 34.27 15.78 -7.95
N ASN A 788 33.42 16.50 -8.67
CA ASN A 788 33.46 17.97 -8.69
C ASN A 788 33.04 18.60 -7.35
N VAL A 789 32.12 17.97 -6.62
CA VAL A 789 31.83 18.35 -5.22
C VAL A 789 33.03 18.02 -4.32
N LEU A 790 33.57 16.80 -4.41
CA LEU A 790 34.72 16.38 -3.59
C LEU A 790 35.99 17.20 -3.84
N LYS A 791 36.22 17.73 -5.06
CA LYS A 791 37.30 18.69 -5.37
C LYS A 791 37.28 19.94 -4.47
N LYS A 792 36.13 20.33 -3.89
CA LYS A 792 36.01 21.46 -2.95
C LYS A 792 36.57 21.15 -1.55
N PHE A 793 36.69 19.88 -1.21
CA PHE A 793 37.24 19.36 0.05
C PHE A 793 38.68 18.84 -0.14
N ASN A 794 38.94 18.17 -1.26
CA ASN A 794 40.27 17.71 -1.66
C ASN A 794 40.48 17.91 -3.17
N PRO A 795 41.15 19.01 -3.60
CA PRO A 795 41.45 19.26 -5.00
C PRO A 795 42.32 18.18 -5.68
N GLY A 796 43.06 17.38 -4.91
CA GLY A 796 43.95 16.31 -5.39
C GLY A 796 43.30 14.94 -5.54
N ILE A 797 41.98 14.88 -5.73
CA ILE A 797 41.24 13.61 -5.83
C ILE A 797 41.46 12.90 -7.18
N LYS A 798 41.71 11.58 -7.12
CA LYS A 798 42.12 10.74 -8.26
C LYS A 798 40.96 9.87 -8.76
N GLY A 799 41.02 9.44 -10.03
CA GLY A 799 40.11 8.42 -10.59
C GLY A 799 38.88 8.94 -11.35
N ALA A 800 38.62 10.25 -11.36
CA ALA A 800 37.50 10.81 -12.10
C ALA A 800 37.67 10.67 -13.63
N SER A 801 36.58 10.34 -14.35
CA SER A 801 36.55 10.27 -15.82
C SER A 801 36.44 11.64 -16.48
N LYS A 802 36.90 11.77 -17.72
CA LYS A 802 36.85 13.01 -18.51
C LYS A 802 36.39 12.78 -19.94
N GLY A 803 35.87 13.82 -20.58
CA GLY A 803 35.49 13.83 -21.99
C GLY A 803 34.50 12.73 -22.38
N THR A 804 34.74 12.08 -23.52
CA THR A 804 33.85 11.10 -24.13
C THR A 804 34.53 9.76 -24.44
N GLY A 805 33.72 8.71 -24.63
CA GLY A 805 34.20 7.41 -25.09
C GLY A 805 34.99 6.64 -24.03
N LYS A 806 36.13 6.07 -24.43
CA LYS A 806 36.90 5.10 -23.63
C LYS A 806 38.38 5.47 -23.42
N GLU A 807 38.79 6.67 -23.81
CA GLU A 807 40.20 7.10 -23.70
C GLU A 807 40.54 7.64 -22.31
N GLN A 808 39.63 8.38 -21.67
CA GLN A 808 39.86 9.05 -20.38
C GLN A 808 38.86 8.56 -19.31
N THR A 809 38.73 7.23 -19.18
CA THR A 809 37.76 6.59 -18.26
C THR A 809 38.09 6.77 -16.78
N GLY A 810 39.33 7.12 -16.41
CA GLY A 810 39.78 7.03 -15.02
C GLY A 810 39.42 5.66 -14.41
N PHE A 811 38.79 5.67 -13.23
CA PHE A 811 38.26 4.50 -12.54
C PHE A 811 36.74 4.30 -12.73
N ASN A 812 36.16 4.85 -13.82
CA ASN A 812 34.82 4.51 -14.29
C ASN A 812 34.86 3.21 -15.12
N MET A 813 34.54 2.07 -14.49
CA MET A 813 34.54 0.75 -15.11
C MET A 813 33.21 0.33 -15.74
N ALA A 814 32.21 1.24 -15.72
CA ALA A 814 30.85 1.00 -16.20
C ALA A 814 30.80 0.67 -17.70
N VAL A 815 29.77 -0.08 -18.09
CA VAL A 815 29.58 -0.58 -19.46
C VAL A 815 28.12 -0.41 -19.85
N SER A 816 27.84 0.36 -20.91
CA SER A 816 26.48 0.53 -21.42
C SER A 816 25.80 -0.81 -21.74
N GLY A 817 24.54 -0.97 -21.33
CA GLY A 817 23.79 -2.23 -21.44
C GLY A 817 24.16 -3.32 -20.42
N ALA A 818 25.06 -3.05 -19.47
CA ALA A 818 25.40 -4.02 -18.42
C ALA A 818 24.19 -4.39 -17.54
N LYS A 819 24.14 -5.67 -17.19
CA LYS A 819 23.25 -6.26 -16.18
C LYS A 819 24.04 -6.62 -14.91
N VAL A 820 23.36 -6.91 -13.81
CA VAL A 820 23.97 -7.22 -12.51
C VAL A 820 25.06 -8.30 -12.56
N GLY A 821 24.88 -9.33 -13.40
CA GLY A 821 25.86 -10.41 -13.61
C GLY A 821 27.20 -9.96 -14.23
N GLY A 822 27.25 -8.76 -14.82
CA GLY A 822 28.50 -8.16 -15.31
C GLY A 822 29.32 -7.43 -14.24
N ILE A 823 28.72 -7.05 -13.10
CA ILE A 823 29.38 -6.22 -12.09
C ILE A 823 30.60 -6.89 -11.42
N PRO A 824 30.62 -8.19 -11.11
CA PRO A 824 31.84 -8.83 -10.57
C PRO A 824 33.07 -8.65 -11.46
N ALA A 825 32.88 -8.66 -12.78
CA ALA A 825 33.95 -8.41 -13.76
C ALA A 825 34.34 -6.92 -13.86
N GLN A 826 33.42 -5.99 -13.60
CA GLN A 826 33.75 -4.56 -13.49
C GLN A 826 34.54 -4.27 -12.22
N VAL A 827 34.12 -4.84 -11.08
CA VAL A 827 34.82 -4.73 -9.79
C VAL A 827 36.23 -5.31 -9.88
N ARG A 828 36.41 -6.47 -10.53
CA ARG A 828 37.76 -7.03 -10.80
C ARG A 828 38.65 -6.03 -11.55
N ARG A 829 38.18 -5.45 -12.65
CA ARG A 829 38.94 -4.41 -13.39
C ARG A 829 39.18 -3.15 -12.55
N LEU A 830 38.25 -2.74 -11.68
CA LEU A 830 38.45 -1.62 -10.77
C LEU A 830 39.60 -1.90 -9.79
N VAL A 831 39.63 -3.11 -9.24
CA VAL A 831 40.67 -3.58 -8.32
C VAL A 831 42.02 -3.63 -9.01
N ASP A 832 42.10 -4.23 -10.20
CA ASP A 832 43.35 -4.35 -10.95
C ASP A 832 43.85 -2.98 -11.41
N ALA A 833 42.96 -2.06 -11.82
CA ALA A 833 43.34 -0.69 -12.18
C ALA A 833 43.91 0.08 -10.98
N MET A 834 43.22 0.10 -9.83
CA MET A 834 43.68 0.83 -8.64
C MET A 834 44.96 0.23 -8.02
N LYS A 835 45.24 -1.06 -8.19
CA LYS A 835 46.49 -1.69 -7.74
C LYS A 835 47.69 -1.39 -8.65
N ASN A 836 47.45 -1.11 -9.94
CA ASN A 836 48.51 -0.86 -10.92
C ASN A 836 48.73 0.64 -11.22
N ASP A 837 47.84 1.54 -10.77
CA ASP A 837 48.03 2.98 -10.88
C ASP A 837 49.04 3.50 -9.86
N ALA A 838 50.24 3.86 -10.34
CA ALA A 838 51.33 4.37 -9.52
C ALA A 838 51.05 5.71 -8.81
N THR A 839 49.93 6.38 -9.09
CA THR A 839 49.48 7.57 -8.36
C THR A 839 48.66 7.25 -7.11
N VAL A 840 48.15 6.01 -6.97
CA VAL A 840 47.28 5.59 -5.86
C VAL A 840 48.08 4.83 -4.80
N ASP A 841 48.07 5.28 -3.54
CA ASP A 841 48.50 4.41 -2.44
C ASP A 841 47.36 3.43 -2.15
N PHE A 842 47.38 2.28 -2.81
CA PHE A 842 46.30 1.30 -2.70
C PHE A 842 46.02 0.87 -1.26
N GLN A 843 47.01 0.90 -0.36
CA GLN A 843 46.84 0.51 1.05
C GLN A 843 46.34 1.67 1.92
N ASN A 844 46.82 2.90 1.71
CA ASN A 844 46.58 4.02 2.62
C ASN A 844 45.58 5.08 2.14
N ASP A 845 45.41 5.27 0.83
CA ASP A 845 44.43 6.24 0.29
C ASP A 845 43.00 5.78 0.62
N TRP A 846 42.16 6.70 1.13
CA TRP A 846 40.73 6.45 1.30
C TRP A 846 40.00 6.50 -0.05
N LYS A 847 39.19 5.47 -0.31
CA LYS A 847 38.51 5.23 -1.59
C LYS A 847 37.00 5.37 -1.40
N LEU A 848 36.34 6.04 -2.33
CA LEU A 848 34.88 6.11 -2.42
C LEU A 848 34.43 5.44 -3.73
N VAL A 849 33.75 4.31 -3.63
CA VAL A 849 33.29 3.53 -4.79
C VAL A 849 31.77 3.65 -4.92
N THR A 850 31.28 4.02 -6.11
CA THR A 850 29.82 4.08 -6.38
C THR A 850 29.39 2.92 -7.28
N LEU A 851 28.37 2.18 -6.86
CA LEU A 851 27.77 1.05 -7.56
C LEU A 851 26.30 1.39 -7.88
N PHE A 852 25.95 1.41 -9.16
CA PHE A 852 24.56 1.56 -9.61
C PHE A 852 24.29 0.64 -10.80
N ILE A 853 23.28 -0.23 -10.68
CA ILE A 853 22.95 -1.27 -11.66
C ILE A 853 21.49 -1.71 -11.51
N GLY A 854 20.98 -2.36 -12.56
CA GLY A 854 19.71 -3.08 -12.53
C GLY A 854 18.72 -2.62 -13.60
N GLY A 855 18.94 -1.47 -14.23
CA GLY A 855 18.02 -0.93 -15.24
C GLY A 855 17.81 -1.94 -16.37
N ASN A 856 18.91 -2.47 -16.90
CA ASN A 856 18.90 -3.51 -17.92
C ASN A 856 18.41 -4.89 -17.43
N ASP A 857 18.39 -5.13 -16.11
CA ASP A 857 17.84 -6.34 -15.51
C ASP A 857 16.31 -6.26 -15.49
N LEU A 858 15.73 -5.17 -14.98
CA LEU A 858 14.26 -4.93 -15.02
C LEU A 858 13.73 -4.83 -16.45
N CYS A 859 14.37 -4.00 -17.28
CA CYS A 859 13.95 -3.74 -18.65
C CYS A 859 13.90 -4.99 -19.54
N GLN A 860 14.57 -6.07 -19.12
CA GLN A 860 14.66 -7.34 -19.83
C GLN A 860 14.16 -8.53 -18.99
N TYR A 861 13.57 -8.30 -17.80
CA TYR A 861 13.18 -9.35 -16.85
C TYR A 861 12.25 -10.40 -17.46
N CYS A 862 11.24 -9.96 -18.22
CA CYS A 862 10.28 -10.82 -18.89
C CYS A 862 10.90 -11.80 -19.91
N ASN A 863 12.08 -11.49 -20.45
CA ASN A 863 12.78 -12.30 -21.44
C ASN A 863 13.57 -13.47 -20.81
N ASP A 864 14.01 -13.34 -19.56
CA ASP A 864 14.60 -14.43 -18.77
C ASP A 864 14.40 -14.20 -17.26
N ARG A 865 13.20 -14.57 -16.80
CA ARG A 865 12.76 -14.43 -15.40
C ARG A 865 13.63 -15.22 -14.41
N ALA A 866 14.32 -16.26 -14.87
CA ALA A 866 15.14 -17.12 -14.04
C ALA A 866 16.54 -16.52 -13.85
N ALA A 867 17.23 -16.18 -14.93
CA ALA A 867 18.54 -15.54 -14.87
C ALA A 867 18.47 -14.17 -14.17
N LEU A 868 17.42 -13.39 -14.45
CA LEU A 868 17.22 -12.02 -13.94
C LEU A 868 16.36 -11.98 -12.65
N SER A 869 16.23 -13.12 -11.96
CA SER A 869 15.52 -13.20 -10.68
C SER A 869 16.18 -12.37 -9.57
N PRO A 870 15.41 -11.83 -8.60
CA PRO A 870 15.95 -11.11 -7.44
C PRO A 870 16.99 -11.92 -6.65
N ALA A 871 16.86 -13.25 -6.59
CA ALA A 871 17.83 -14.14 -5.97
C ALA A 871 19.20 -14.10 -6.68
N ASN A 872 19.23 -14.17 -8.02
CA ASN A 872 20.46 -14.04 -8.80
C ASN A 872 21.03 -12.63 -8.73
N PHE A 873 20.18 -11.60 -8.80
CA PHE A 873 20.59 -10.20 -8.62
C PHE A 873 21.31 -9.98 -7.29
N THR A 874 20.71 -10.45 -6.19
CA THR A 874 21.32 -10.45 -4.85
C THR A 874 22.65 -11.20 -4.82
N ASN A 875 22.74 -12.35 -5.49
CA ASN A 875 23.94 -13.17 -5.51
C ASN A 875 25.11 -12.50 -6.27
N TYR A 876 24.83 -11.84 -7.40
CA TYR A 876 25.84 -11.09 -8.15
C TYR A 876 26.26 -9.79 -7.45
N LEU A 877 25.34 -9.07 -6.80
CA LEU A 877 25.70 -7.95 -5.92
C LEU A 877 26.57 -8.42 -4.74
N ARG A 878 26.17 -9.50 -4.05
CA ARG A 878 26.95 -10.09 -2.94
C ARG A 878 28.36 -10.46 -3.41
N THR A 879 28.47 -11.14 -4.54
CA THR A 879 29.78 -11.50 -5.13
C THR A 879 30.64 -10.26 -5.42
N SER A 880 30.02 -9.16 -5.87
CA SER A 880 30.71 -7.90 -6.16
C SER A 880 31.18 -7.18 -4.89
N LEU A 881 30.32 -7.08 -3.87
CA LEU A 881 30.63 -6.51 -2.57
C LEU A 881 31.65 -7.35 -1.79
N ASP A 882 31.59 -8.69 -1.92
CA ASP A 882 32.57 -9.61 -1.32
C ASP A 882 33.97 -9.40 -1.92
N ILE A 883 34.11 -9.13 -3.22
CA ILE A 883 35.42 -8.82 -3.81
C ILE A 883 35.98 -7.52 -3.24
N LEU A 884 35.15 -6.48 -3.10
CA LEU A 884 35.56 -5.22 -2.46
C LEU A 884 35.92 -5.43 -0.99
N TYR A 885 35.07 -6.12 -0.21
CA TYR A 885 35.28 -6.38 1.22
C TYR A 885 36.53 -7.24 1.51
N ASN A 886 36.97 -8.09 0.59
CA ASN A 886 38.18 -8.89 0.76
C ASN A 886 39.46 -8.22 0.24
N GLU A 887 39.37 -7.29 -0.72
CA GLU A 887 40.58 -6.77 -1.42
C GLU A 887 40.79 -5.25 -1.32
N PHE A 888 39.79 -4.46 -0.90
CA PHE A 888 39.93 -3.01 -0.73
C PHE A 888 40.16 -2.64 0.74
N PRO A 889 41.29 -2.02 1.09
CA PRO A 889 41.47 -1.32 2.36
C PRO A 889 40.94 0.12 2.28
N ARG A 890 40.55 0.68 3.42
CA ARG A 890 40.11 2.08 3.59
C ARG A 890 39.10 2.52 2.53
N THR A 891 37.91 1.93 2.55
CA THR A 891 36.90 2.12 1.49
C THR A 891 35.50 2.33 2.03
N ILE A 892 34.79 3.30 1.44
CA ILE A 892 33.33 3.44 1.55
C ILE A 892 32.72 3.09 0.19
N VAL A 893 31.71 2.22 0.19
CA VAL A 893 30.96 1.83 -1.01
C VAL A 893 29.56 2.40 -0.93
N ASN A 894 29.25 3.36 -1.81
CA ASN A 894 27.89 3.77 -2.09
C ASN A 894 27.24 2.72 -2.99
N ILE A 895 26.17 2.07 -2.54
CA ILE A 895 25.26 1.36 -3.44
C ILE A 895 24.00 2.20 -3.63
N LEU A 896 23.52 2.28 -4.87
CA LEU A 896 22.23 2.87 -5.16
C LEU A 896 21.18 1.79 -5.37
N GLU A 897 19.98 2.08 -4.90
CA GLU A 897 18.79 1.36 -5.31
C GLU A 897 18.39 1.72 -6.74
N ILE A 898 17.79 0.76 -7.42
CA ILE A 898 17.16 0.98 -8.71
C ILE A 898 15.95 1.91 -8.58
N LEU A 899 15.76 2.78 -9.58
CA LEU A 899 14.63 3.72 -9.60
C LEU A 899 13.28 3.00 -9.70
N GLU A 900 12.24 3.62 -9.13
CA GLU A 900 10.86 3.19 -9.34
C GLU A 900 10.46 3.49 -10.79
N ILE A 901 10.44 2.47 -11.65
CA ILE A 901 10.37 2.69 -13.11
C ILE A 901 9.01 3.20 -13.60
N GLU A 902 7.94 3.13 -12.78
CA GLU A 902 6.57 3.57 -13.09
C GLU A 902 6.52 4.90 -13.89
N GLY A 903 7.23 5.92 -13.41
CA GLY A 903 7.23 7.25 -14.02
C GLY A 903 7.72 7.32 -15.47
N LEU A 904 8.57 6.39 -15.92
CA LEU A 904 9.15 6.43 -17.27
C LEU A 904 8.10 6.27 -18.38
N ARG A 905 6.99 5.55 -18.12
CA ARG A 905 5.87 5.36 -19.06
C ARG A 905 5.21 6.67 -19.50
N ARG A 906 5.35 7.73 -18.70
CA ARG A 906 4.74 9.04 -18.93
C ARG A 906 5.62 9.97 -19.77
N ILE A 907 6.93 9.72 -19.84
CA ILE A 907 7.89 10.57 -20.56
C ILE A 907 7.69 10.36 -22.06
N LYS A 908 6.99 11.29 -22.71
CA LYS A 908 6.63 11.24 -24.13
C LYS A 908 7.10 12.52 -24.83
N LYS A 909 7.52 12.38 -26.08
CA LYS A 909 8.02 13.44 -26.96
C LYS A 909 7.80 12.96 -28.40
N ASP A 910 7.42 13.87 -29.30
CA ASP A 910 7.14 13.54 -30.70
C ASP A 910 8.43 13.37 -31.53
N GLY A 911 9.27 12.42 -31.11
CA GLY A 911 10.56 12.10 -31.73
C GLY A 911 10.87 10.61 -31.67
N LEU A 912 11.54 10.11 -32.71
CA LEU A 912 11.77 8.67 -32.93
C LEU A 912 12.47 7.95 -31.77
N GLY A 913 13.35 8.62 -31.03
CA GLY A 913 13.99 8.02 -29.85
C GLY A 913 12.97 7.68 -28.77
N CYS A 914 12.11 8.63 -28.42
CA CYS A 914 11.10 8.47 -27.36
C CYS A 914 9.93 7.56 -27.77
N THR A 915 9.54 7.54 -29.06
CA THR A 915 8.41 6.71 -29.53
C THR A 915 8.81 5.28 -29.89
N LEU A 916 10.05 5.03 -30.33
CA LEU A 916 10.54 3.72 -30.78
C LEU A 916 11.67 3.17 -29.91
N VAL A 917 12.76 3.92 -29.69
CA VAL A 917 13.96 3.41 -29.00
C VAL A 917 13.69 3.13 -27.52
N GLN A 918 12.98 4.02 -26.83
CA GLN A 918 12.57 3.84 -25.42
C GLN A 918 11.96 2.44 -25.19
N LYS A 919 10.98 2.06 -26.02
CA LYS A 919 10.26 0.78 -25.97
C LYS A 919 11.12 -0.43 -26.35
N GLN A 920 12.14 -0.25 -27.18
CA GLN A 920 13.10 -1.31 -27.53
C GLN A 920 14.14 -1.55 -26.42
N VAL A 921 14.52 -0.51 -25.68
CA VAL A 921 15.43 -0.61 -24.53
C VAL A 921 14.74 -1.27 -23.34
N CYS A 922 13.50 -0.87 -23.04
CA CYS A 922 12.74 -1.33 -21.86
C CYS A 922 11.39 -2.02 -22.18
N PRO A 923 11.37 -3.06 -23.04
CA PRO A 923 10.15 -3.67 -23.56
C PRO A 923 9.28 -4.29 -22.45
N CYS A 924 9.91 -4.97 -21.48
CA CYS A 924 9.18 -5.66 -20.41
C CYS A 924 8.32 -4.74 -19.55
N PHE A 925 8.59 -3.44 -19.56
CA PHE A 925 7.93 -2.46 -18.70
C PHE A 925 7.18 -1.36 -19.47
N LEU A 926 7.61 -1.01 -20.69
CA LEU A 926 6.97 0.04 -21.51
C LEU A 926 5.95 -0.49 -22.55
N LEU A 927 5.82 -1.81 -22.70
CA LEU A 927 4.82 -2.46 -23.57
C LEU A 927 3.54 -2.95 -22.85
N PRO A 928 3.57 -3.40 -21.57
CA PRO A 928 2.36 -3.75 -20.81
C PRO A 928 1.31 -2.63 -20.74
N GLY A 929 0.05 -2.99 -20.52
CA GLY A 929 -1.03 -2.04 -20.19
C GLY A 929 -0.95 -1.53 -18.75
N GLU A 930 -1.64 -0.44 -18.40
CA GLU A 930 -1.56 0.13 -17.04
C GLU A 930 -2.09 -0.82 -15.95
N ASP A 931 -3.15 -1.57 -16.25
CA ASP A 931 -3.79 -2.53 -15.35
C ASP A 931 -3.39 -3.99 -15.64
N SER A 932 -2.36 -4.24 -16.46
CA SER A 932 -2.01 -5.59 -16.89
C SER A 932 -1.17 -6.35 -15.84
N PRO A 933 -1.34 -7.69 -15.72
CA PRO A 933 -0.62 -8.48 -14.72
C PRO A 933 0.90 -8.45 -14.93
N GLU A 934 1.37 -8.25 -16.16
CA GLU A 934 2.79 -8.05 -16.47
C GLU A 934 3.33 -6.74 -15.89
N LEU A 935 2.54 -5.65 -15.90
CA LEU A 935 2.96 -4.39 -15.27
C LEU A 935 2.94 -4.50 -13.75
N ALA A 936 1.92 -5.14 -13.17
CA ALA A 936 1.87 -5.43 -11.74
C ALA A 936 3.07 -6.29 -11.29
N GLU A 937 3.45 -7.30 -12.09
CA GLU A 937 4.65 -8.09 -11.84
C GLU A 937 5.93 -7.28 -11.97
N MET A 938 6.06 -6.41 -12.98
CA MET A 938 7.23 -5.53 -13.10
C MET A 938 7.36 -4.55 -11.92
N LYS A 939 6.23 -4.01 -11.42
CA LYS A 939 6.18 -3.19 -10.20
C LYS A 939 6.66 -3.98 -8.99
N ARG A 940 6.19 -5.22 -8.80
CA ARG A 940 6.65 -6.15 -7.74
C ARG A 940 8.15 -6.43 -7.84
N ILE A 941 8.65 -6.83 -9.01
CA ILE A 941 10.07 -7.17 -9.20
C ILE A 941 10.97 -5.95 -8.99
N ASN A 942 10.55 -4.75 -9.42
CA ASN A 942 11.27 -3.49 -9.14
C ASN A 942 11.45 -3.26 -7.63
N ARG A 943 10.41 -3.50 -6.83
CA ARG A 943 10.45 -3.40 -5.37
C ARG A 943 11.31 -4.50 -4.75
N GLU A 944 11.21 -5.74 -5.23
CA GLU A 944 12.04 -6.85 -4.76
C GLU A 944 13.54 -6.62 -4.99
N LEU A 945 13.96 -5.97 -6.10
CA LEU A 945 15.37 -5.60 -6.30
C LEU A 945 15.84 -4.52 -5.32
N GLN A 946 15.00 -3.53 -4.99
CA GLN A 946 15.32 -2.48 -4.01
C GLN A 946 15.49 -3.09 -2.61
N THR A 947 14.46 -3.80 -2.13
CA THR A 947 14.45 -4.45 -0.81
C THR A 947 15.57 -5.48 -0.65
N ALA A 948 15.89 -6.24 -1.71
CA ALA A 948 17.01 -7.18 -1.68
C ALA A 948 18.39 -6.49 -1.66
N THR A 949 18.51 -5.29 -2.24
CA THR A 949 19.72 -4.46 -2.14
C THR A 949 19.93 -3.95 -0.71
N GLU A 950 18.86 -3.44 -0.08
CA GLU A 950 18.89 -2.97 1.30
C GLU A 950 19.22 -4.09 2.30
N ASN A 951 18.52 -5.22 2.20
CA ASN A 951 18.75 -6.40 3.04
C ASN A 951 20.16 -6.99 2.88
N LEU A 952 20.74 -6.93 1.68
CA LEU A 952 22.11 -7.41 1.43
C LEU A 952 23.17 -6.54 2.12
N VAL A 953 22.97 -5.23 2.18
CA VAL A 953 23.94 -4.30 2.76
C VAL A 953 23.88 -4.27 4.28
N TYR A 954 22.69 -4.20 4.86
CA TYR A 954 22.54 -4.08 6.31
C TYR A 954 22.46 -5.44 7.04
N GLY A 955 22.45 -6.57 6.32
CA GLY A 955 22.50 -7.93 6.87
C GLY A 955 23.88 -8.37 7.38
N ASP A 956 24.50 -7.58 8.25
CA ASP A 956 25.75 -7.77 9.04
C ASP A 956 27.06 -8.16 8.33
N ARG A 957 27.00 -8.73 7.12
CA ARG A 957 28.13 -9.33 6.38
C ARG A 957 29.36 -8.45 6.23
N TYR A 958 29.15 -7.13 6.16
CA TYR A 958 30.18 -6.13 5.89
C TYR A 958 30.55 -5.28 7.13
N ASN A 959 29.98 -5.56 8.31
CA ASN A 959 30.25 -4.86 9.56
C ASN A 959 31.57 -5.32 10.26
N GLY A 960 32.26 -6.34 9.73
CA GLY A 960 33.42 -6.97 10.38
C GLY A 960 34.77 -6.27 10.19
N ARG A 961 34.82 -5.07 9.60
CA ARG A 961 36.05 -4.29 9.37
C ARG A 961 35.81 -2.80 9.64
N GLU A 962 36.57 -2.23 10.57
CA GLU A 962 36.59 -0.78 10.82
C GLU A 962 36.91 0.03 9.55
N ASP A 963 37.81 -0.44 8.71
CA ASP A 963 38.30 0.32 7.54
C ASP A 963 37.44 0.14 6.27
N PHE A 964 36.26 -0.47 6.38
CA PHE A 964 35.36 -0.71 5.25
C PHE A 964 33.88 -0.48 5.63
N ALA A 965 33.12 0.19 4.76
CA ALA A 965 31.67 0.32 4.93
C ALA A 965 30.94 0.24 3.58
N VAL A 966 29.73 -0.35 3.59
CA VAL A 966 28.77 -0.27 2.48
C VAL A 966 27.56 0.51 2.96
N VAL A 967 27.07 1.45 2.15
CA VAL A 967 25.97 2.34 2.51
C VAL A 967 24.99 2.43 1.34
N VAL A 968 23.72 2.18 1.61
CA VAL A 968 22.64 2.37 0.63
C VAL A 968 22.31 3.86 0.54
N GLN A 969 22.20 4.38 -0.68
CA GLN A 969 21.81 5.75 -0.98
C GLN A 969 20.46 5.69 -1.73
N PRO A 970 19.31 5.68 -1.01
CA PRO A 970 17.99 5.34 -1.55
C PRO A 970 17.27 6.48 -2.29
N PHE A 971 17.96 7.53 -2.74
CA PHE A 971 17.33 8.69 -3.43
C PHE A 971 16.61 8.35 -4.76
N PHE A 972 16.57 7.09 -5.17
CA PHE A 972 15.75 6.60 -6.29
C PHE A 972 14.66 5.59 -5.87
N ARG A 973 14.53 5.24 -4.57
CA ARG A 973 13.52 4.27 -4.08
C ARG A 973 12.10 4.67 -4.48
N ASN A 974 11.80 5.96 -4.50
CA ASN A 974 10.57 6.56 -5.02
C ASN A 974 10.92 7.52 -6.16
N SER A 975 10.20 7.42 -7.29
CA SER A 975 10.48 8.23 -8.49
C SER A 975 9.59 9.45 -8.59
N ILE A 976 10.20 10.63 -8.69
CA ILE A 976 9.51 11.86 -9.09
C ILE A 976 9.82 12.11 -10.56
N VAL A 977 8.80 12.10 -11.40
CA VAL A 977 8.91 12.60 -12.79
C VAL A 977 8.91 14.13 -12.74
N PRO A 978 9.98 14.82 -13.18
CA PRO A 978 9.95 16.27 -13.26
C PRO A 978 8.91 16.71 -14.29
N LEU A 979 8.05 17.67 -13.94
CA LEU A 979 7.11 18.30 -14.86
C LEU A 979 7.54 19.74 -15.20
N ASN A 980 7.17 20.17 -16.41
CA ASN A 980 7.35 21.53 -16.91
C ASN A 980 6.23 22.46 -16.43
N ALA A 981 6.14 23.68 -16.99
CA ALA A 981 5.12 24.66 -16.64
C ALA A 981 3.68 24.22 -17.02
N ASP A 982 3.52 23.39 -18.05
CA ASP A 982 2.24 22.93 -18.60
C ASP A 982 1.72 21.64 -17.92
N GLY A 983 2.41 21.15 -16.89
CA GLY A 983 2.03 19.91 -16.19
C GLY A 983 2.33 18.62 -16.97
N VAL A 984 3.19 18.67 -18.00
CA VAL A 984 3.69 17.48 -18.72
C VAL A 984 5.16 17.21 -18.36
N PRO A 985 5.69 15.98 -18.52
CA PRO A 985 7.07 15.67 -18.16
C PRO A 985 8.10 16.58 -18.85
N ASP A 986 9.00 17.17 -18.05
CA ASP A 986 10.11 18.00 -18.54
C ASP A 986 11.16 17.08 -19.19
N THR A 987 10.97 16.84 -20.49
CA THR A 987 11.83 15.96 -21.30
C THR A 987 13.29 16.42 -21.36
N THR A 988 13.63 17.64 -20.91
CA THR A 988 15.02 18.14 -20.95
C THR A 988 15.91 17.56 -19.84
N TYR A 989 15.35 16.92 -18.81
CA TYR A 989 16.12 16.07 -17.89
C TYR A 989 16.56 14.73 -18.52
N PHE A 990 16.06 14.40 -19.71
CA PHE A 990 16.30 13.13 -20.39
C PHE A 990 17.02 13.34 -21.72
N SER A 991 17.73 12.30 -22.17
CA SER A 991 18.37 12.26 -23.48
C SER A 991 17.32 12.06 -24.59
N GLN A 992 17.78 11.98 -25.84
CA GLN A 992 16.91 11.93 -27.02
C GLN A 992 16.08 10.63 -27.16
N ASP A 993 16.32 9.64 -26.29
CA ASP A 993 15.53 8.42 -26.16
C ASP A 993 14.41 8.49 -25.11
N CYS A 994 14.30 9.59 -24.33
CA CYS A 994 13.40 9.70 -23.18
C CYS A 994 13.58 8.58 -22.13
N PHE A 995 14.78 7.99 -22.02
CA PHE A 995 15.08 6.90 -21.09
C PHE A 995 16.34 7.18 -20.26
N HIS A 996 17.46 7.50 -20.91
CA HIS A 996 18.66 7.92 -20.19
C HIS A 996 18.52 9.39 -19.73
N PHE A 997 19.20 9.76 -18.65
CA PHE A 997 19.24 11.15 -18.19
C PHE A 997 20.14 12.01 -19.09
N SER A 998 19.78 13.28 -19.26
CA SER A 998 20.68 14.29 -19.84
C SER A 998 21.71 14.75 -18.80
N GLU A 999 22.65 15.61 -19.19
CA GLU A 999 23.57 16.28 -18.27
C GLU A 999 22.82 16.99 -17.12
N ARG A 1000 21.65 17.59 -17.41
CA ARG A 1000 20.77 18.20 -16.41
C ARG A 1000 20.26 17.18 -15.39
N GLY A 1001 19.83 16.00 -15.84
CA GLY A 1001 19.45 14.89 -14.96
C GLY A 1001 20.63 14.34 -14.16
N HIS A 1002 21.81 14.24 -14.76
CA HIS A 1002 23.03 13.81 -14.08
C HIS A 1002 23.51 14.80 -13.01
N ALA A 1003 23.34 16.11 -13.20
CA ALA A 1003 23.65 17.12 -12.19
C ALA A 1003 22.81 16.94 -10.92
N ASP A 1004 21.48 16.80 -11.06
CA ASP A 1004 20.59 16.57 -9.93
C ASP A 1004 20.83 15.18 -9.28
N MET A 1005 21.16 14.14 -10.06
CA MET A 1005 21.59 12.83 -9.52
C MET A 1005 22.87 12.92 -8.68
N ALA A 1006 23.84 13.75 -9.08
CA ALA A 1006 25.08 13.95 -8.33
C ALA A 1006 24.84 14.70 -7.02
N ALA A 1007 23.98 15.73 -7.05
CA ALA A 1007 23.58 16.46 -5.86
C ALA A 1007 22.76 15.60 -4.88
N ALA A 1008 21.83 14.77 -5.40
CA ALA A 1008 21.07 13.83 -4.61
C ALA A 1008 21.99 12.80 -3.91
N LEU A 1009 22.95 12.20 -4.62
CA LEU A 1009 23.94 11.30 -4.02
C LEU A 1009 24.77 11.99 -2.93
N TRP A 1010 25.25 13.21 -3.19
CA TRP A 1010 26.02 13.99 -2.20
C TRP A 1010 25.20 14.24 -0.93
N ASN A 1011 23.97 14.71 -1.07
CA ASN A 1011 23.07 14.97 0.06
C ASN A 1011 22.75 13.70 0.86
N ASN A 1012 22.49 12.58 0.18
CA ASN A 1012 22.26 11.27 0.81
C ASN A 1012 23.48 10.77 1.62
N MET A 1013 24.72 11.04 1.19
CA MET A 1013 25.93 10.72 1.99
C MET A 1013 26.02 11.51 3.31
N LEU A 1014 25.38 12.69 3.37
CA LEU A 1014 25.33 13.57 4.54
C LEU A 1014 24.04 13.38 5.38
N GLU A 1015 23.30 12.31 5.13
CA GLU A 1015 22.09 11.95 5.88
C GLU A 1015 22.28 10.61 6.64
N PRO A 1016 21.92 10.52 7.93
CA PRO A 1016 22.04 9.28 8.69
C PRO A 1016 21.17 8.15 8.11
N VAL A 1017 21.69 6.93 8.16
CA VAL A 1017 20.99 5.69 7.78
C VAL A 1017 19.67 5.58 8.55
N GLY A 1018 18.59 5.20 7.85
CA GLY A 1018 17.22 5.25 8.37
C GLY A 1018 16.55 6.63 8.31
N LYS A 1019 17.26 7.69 7.92
CA LYS A 1019 16.72 9.04 7.68
C LYS A 1019 17.17 9.66 6.34
N LYS A 1020 17.72 8.85 5.43
CA LYS A 1020 18.11 9.27 4.08
C LYS A 1020 16.87 9.58 3.23
N GLN A 1021 16.95 10.62 2.41
CA GLN A 1021 15.91 10.98 1.44
C GLN A 1021 15.72 9.84 0.42
N THR A 1022 14.46 9.41 0.21
CA THR A 1022 14.08 8.24 -0.60
C THR A 1022 13.72 8.56 -2.06
N TYR A 1023 13.93 9.81 -2.51
CA TYR A 1023 13.54 10.32 -3.83
C TYR A 1023 14.47 11.43 -4.33
N ASN A 1024 14.54 11.66 -5.64
CA ASN A 1024 15.31 12.73 -6.24
C ASN A 1024 14.44 13.97 -6.45
N ASN A 1025 14.91 15.15 -6.03
CA ASN A 1025 14.16 16.41 -6.11
C ASN A 1025 14.66 17.29 -7.26
N PHE A 1026 14.15 17.02 -8.46
CA PHE A 1026 14.54 17.68 -9.71
C PHE A 1026 14.14 19.18 -9.74
N THR A 1027 15.04 20.06 -9.30
CA THR A 1027 14.75 21.47 -8.97
C THR A 1027 15.55 22.49 -9.77
N ASN A 1028 16.67 22.11 -10.38
CA ASN A 1028 17.67 23.01 -11.00
C ASN A 1028 18.31 24.06 -10.08
N ALA A 1029 17.99 24.08 -8.79
CA ALA A 1029 18.49 25.13 -7.91
C ALA A 1029 19.99 24.95 -7.69
N ARG A 1030 20.80 25.97 -8.00
CA ARG A 1030 22.27 25.82 -7.97
C ARG A 1030 22.83 25.58 -6.56
N ASN A 1031 22.11 25.99 -5.52
CA ASN A 1031 22.50 25.92 -4.11
C ASN A 1031 21.99 24.66 -3.36
N ILE A 1032 21.61 23.58 -4.05
CA ILE A 1032 21.03 22.35 -3.46
C ILE A 1032 21.98 21.47 -2.63
N LEU A 1033 23.28 21.74 -2.64
CA LEU A 1033 24.29 20.88 -2.01
C LEU A 1033 24.43 21.17 -0.51
N LYS A 1034 24.11 20.16 0.31
CA LYS A 1034 24.23 20.22 1.79
C LYS A 1034 25.70 20.28 2.23
N CYS A 1035 25.94 20.86 3.41
CA CYS A 1035 27.24 20.88 4.06
C CYS A 1035 27.30 19.92 5.26
N PRO A 1036 28.46 19.29 5.55
CA PRO A 1036 28.73 18.69 6.85
C PRO A 1036 28.70 19.76 7.95
N THR A 1037 28.29 19.39 9.17
CA THR A 1037 28.31 20.30 10.33
C THR A 1037 29.52 20.04 11.23
N GLU A 1038 29.72 20.83 12.29
CA GLU A 1038 30.81 20.61 13.23
C GLU A 1038 30.58 19.35 14.10
N GLU A 1039 29.32 19.10 14.44
CA GLU A 1039 28.85 17.94 15.21
C GLU A 1039 28.82 16.66 14.35
N GLN A 1040 28.52 16.80 13.05
CA GLN A 1040 28.36 15.72 12.09
C GLN A 1040 29.24 15.97 10.83
N PRO A 1041 30.59 15.93 10.96
CA PRO A 1041 31.52 16.25 9.87
C PRO A 1041 31.85 15.05 8.97
N TYR A 1042 31.27 13.88 9.24
CA TYR A 1042 31.64 12.59 8.64
C TYR A 1042 30.63 12.15 7.57
N ILE A 1043 31.06 11.28 6.64
CA ILE A 1043 30.14 10.54 5.77
C ILE A 1043 29.33 9.56 6.63
N PHE A 1044 28.01 9.49 6.42
CA PHE A 1044 27.14 8.62 7.21
C PHE A 1044 27.20 7.15 6.77
N THR A 1045 27.27 6.30 7.78
CA THR A 1045 27.35 4.83 7.76
C THR A 1045 26.41 4.27 8.84
N SER A 1046 26.14 2.97 8.85
CA SER A 1046 25.29 2.33 9.87
C SER A 1046 25.70 2.69 11.31
N VAL A 1047 27.00 2.63 11.61
CA VAL A 1047 27.55 2.81 12.98
C VAL A 1047 27.48 4.26 13.48
N ASN A 1048 27.73 5.27 12.64
CA ASN A 1048 27.74 6.68 13.06
C ASN A 1048 26.39 7.40 12.86
N SER A 1049 25.34 6.69 12.44
CA SER A 1049 23.98 7.26 12.21
C SER A 1049 23.11 7.34 13.46
N PHE A 1050 23.47 6.61 14.53
CA PHE A 1050 22.72 6.58 15.79
C PHE A 1050 23.55 7.25 16.91
N PRO A 1051 22.95 8.12 17.74
CA PRO A 1051 23.67 8.70 18.86
C PRO A 1051 24.04 7.61 19.85
N SER A 1052 25.34 7.43 20.10
CA SER A 1052 25.81 6.54 21.16
C SER A 1052 25.24 7.01 22.50
N LEU A 1053 24.64 6.09 23.26
CA LEU A 1053 24.18 6.36 24.63
C LEU A 1053 25.40 6.79 25.46
N THR A 1054 25.52 8.09 25.71
CA THR A 1054 26.62 8.65 26.48
C THR A 1054 26.56 8.14 27.90
N THR A 1055 27.43 7.21 28.24
CA THR A 1055 27.61 6.70 29.61
C THR A 1055 28.19 7.84 30.47
N THR A 1056 27.30 8.69 31.00
CA THR A 1056 27.68 9.89 31.74
C THR A 1056 28.65 9.57 32.87
N THR A 1057 29.83 10.16 32.82
CA THR A 1057 30.87 10.03 33.83
C THR A 1057 30.35 10.54 35.18
N ALA A 1058 30.12 9.63 36.12
CA ALA A 1058 29.61 9.97 37.43
C ALA A 1058 30.61 10.87 38.20
N PRO A 1059 30.14 11.94 38.90
CA PRO A 1059 31.02 12.87 39.59
C PRO A 1059 31.67 12.25 40.83
N THR A 1060 32.91 12.65 41.12
CA THR A 1060 33.71 12.09 42.20
C THR A 1060 33.30 12.64 43.56
N MET A 1061 32.90 11.76 44.48
CA MET A 1061 32.67 12.07 45.91
C MET A 1061 33.37 11.02 46.80
N GLY A 1062 33.77 11.45 48.00
CA GLY A 1062 34.82 10.79 48.79
C GLY A 1062 34.40 9.56 49.60
N SER A 1063 35.20 8.50 49.47
CA SER A 1063 35.47 7.39 50.41
C SER A 1063 34.72 7.35 51.76
N THR A 1064 34.00 6.25 52.02
CA THR A 1064 34.37 5.31 53.11
C THR A 1064 33.57 4.00 53.07
N ALA A 1065 34.10 2.97 52.38
CA ALA A 1065 33.69 1.58 52.53
C ALA A 1065 34.86 0.64 52.18
N LEU A 1066 34.96 -0.50 52.86
CA LEU A 1066 35.99 -1.52 52.61
C LEU A 1066 35.61 -2.43 51.43
N PRO A 1067 36.59 -3.05 50.73
CA PRO A 1067 36.37 -3.59 49.39
C PRO A 1067 35.62 -4.92 49.39
N PHE A 1068 34.56 -4.99 48.58
CA PHE A 1068 34.05 -6.24 48.03
C PHE A 1068 34.54 -6.39 46.58
N THR A 1069 35.18 -7.52 46.29
CA THR A 1069 35.69 -7.86 44.95
C THR A 1069 34.59 -8.47 44.08
N PRO A 1070 34.21 -7.86 42.94
CA PRO A 1070 33.30 -8.49 41.99
C PRO A 1070 34.06 -9.47 41.10
N GLU A 1071 34.00 -10.76 41.42
CA GLU A 1071 34.46 -11.81 40.49
C GLU A 1071 33.45 -11.96 39.33
N CYS A 1072 33.78 -11.41 38.16
CA CYS A 1072 33.05 -11.69 36.92
C CYS A 1072 33.41 -13.08 36.37
N SER A 1073 32.99 -14.15 37.05
CA SER A 1073 33.15 -15.54 36.62
C SER A 1073 31.80 -16.17 36.24
N SER A 1074 31.20 -15.72 35.12
CA SER A 1074 30.01 -16.34 34.54
C SER A 1074 30.29 -17.68 33.84
N THR A 1075 31.13 -18.52 34.45
CA THR A 1075 31.30 -19.93 34.08
C THR A 1075 30.10 -20.71 34.57
N VAL A 1076 29.18 -21.05 33.67
CA VAL A 1076 28.08 -21.99 33.96
C VAL A 1076 28.71 -23.30 34.48
N PRO A 1077 28.43 -23.72 35.74
CA PRO A 1077 29.15 -24.82 36.34
C PRO A 1077 28.79 -26.12 35.62
N ALA A 1078 29.79 -26.92 35.23
CA ALA A 1078 29.63 -28.05 34.33
C ALA A 1078 28.60 -29.12 34.81
N TRP A 1079 28.33 -29.20 36.11
CA TRP A 1079 27.29 -30.06 36.66
C TRP A 1079 25.88 -29.68 36.17
N LEU A 1080 25.61 -28.39 35.89
CA LEU A 1080 24.31 -27.94 35.40
C LEU A 1080 24.06 -28.42 33.96
N ALA A 1081 25.08 -28.37 33.10
CA ALA A 1081 25.04 -28.95 31.76
C ALA A 1081 24.86 -30.48 31.81
N ALA A 1082 25.54 -31.16 32.74
CA ALA A 1082 25.35 -32.60 32.96
C ALA A 1082 23.93 -32.94 33.46
N VAL A 1083 23.37 -32.16 34.38
CA VAL A 1083 21.98 -32.33 34.86
C VAL A 1083 20.98 -32.11 33.73
N LEU A 1084 21.13 -31.06 32.92
CA LEU A 1084 20.26 -30.81 31.76
C LEU A 1084 20.35 -31.93 30.72
N ALA A 1085 21.56 -32.45 30.46
CA ALA A 1085 21.75 -33.61 29.59
C ALA A 1085 21.10 -34.89 30.15
N ILE A 1086 21.21 -35.16 31.45
CA ILE A 1086 20.57 -36.30 32.12
C ILE A 1086 19.04 -36.17 32.09
N VAL A 1087 18.49 -34.99 32.37
CA VAL A 1087 17.04 -34.73 32.31
C VAL A 1087 16.53 -34.89 30.87
N GLY A 1088 17.23 -34.34 29.88
CA GLY A 1088 16.90 -34.54 28.46
C GLY A 1088 16.94 -36.01 28.04
N LEU A 1089 17.94 -36.77 28.50
CA LEU A 1089 18.06 -38.21 28.25
C LEU A 1089 16.89 -38.98 28.91
N LEU A 1090 16.54 -38.66 30.15
CA LEU A 1090 15.42 -39.30 30.87
C LEU A 1090 14.06 -39.03 30.18
N ILE A 1091 13.83 -37.80 29.72
CA ILE A 1091 12.64 -37.44 28.94
C ILE A 1091 12.63 -38.21 27.61
N GLY A 1092 13.76 -38.24 26.88
CA GLY A 1092 13.91 -39.00 25.64
C GLY A 1092 13.66 -40.50 25.82
N CYS A 1093 14.18 -41.09 26.89
CA CYS A 1093 13.92 -42.48 27.27
C CYS A 1093 12.45 -42.72 27.61
N ALA A 1094 11.78 -41.83 28.35
CA ALA A 1094 10.37 -41.94 28.70
C ALA A 1094 9.46 -41.89 27.45
N VAL A 1095 9.70 -40.93 26.54
CA VAL A 1095 8.98 -40.81 25.26
C VAL A 1095 9.23 -42.03 24.38
N THR A 1096 10.47 -42.51 24.28
CA THR A 1096 10.81 -43.72 23.51
C THR A 1096 10.15 -44.97 24.09
N TRP A 1097 10.12 -45.10 25.42
CA TRP A 1097 9.46 -46.21 26.11
C TRP A 1097 7.93 -46.19 25.92
N LEU A 1098 7.30 -45.01 25.96
CA LEU A 1098 5.89 -44.84 25.62
C LEU A 1098 5.60 -45.27 24.16
N LEU A 1099 6.39 -44.81 23.19
CA LEU A 1099 6.23 -45.16 21.77
C LEU A 1099 6.43 -46.67 21.51
N LEU A 1100 7.42 -47.29 22.16
CA LEU A 1100 7.68 -48.73 22.05
C LEU A 1100 6.60 -49.56 22.77
N SER A 1101 6.12 -49.13 23.93
CA SER A 1101 5.02 -49.76 24.67
C SER A 1101 3.70 -49.68 23.89
N TYR A 1102 3.43 -48.55 23.24
CA TYR A 1102 2.28 -48.37 22.35
C TYR A 1102 2.39 -49.27 21.10
N ARG A 1103 3.57 -49.35 20.47
CA ARG A 1103 3.83 -50.31 19.38
C ARG A 1103 3.68 -51.77 19.83
N HIS A 1104 4.11 -52.13 21.04
CA HIS A 1104 3.94 -53.48 21.58
C HIS A 1104 2.46 -53.83 21.85
N LYS A 1105 1.67 -52.90 22.43
CA LYS A 1105 0.20 -53.04 22.54
C LYS A 1105 -0.46 -53.21 21.16
N ARG A 1106 -0.06 -52.40 20.17
CA ARG A 1106 -0.61 -52.47 18.80
C ARG A 1106 -0.22 -53.76 18.06
N SER A 1107 0.97 -54.30 18.33
CA SER A 1107 1.40 -55.62 17.85
C SER A 1107 0.52 -56.75 18.40
N LYS A 1108 0.32 -56.82 19.73
CA LYS A 1108 -0.53 -57.85 20.36
C LYS A 1108 -1.98 -57.84 19.87
N LYS A 1109 -2.56 -56.69 19.52
CA LYS A 1109 -3.89 -56.63 18.88
C LYS A 1109 -3.92 -57.18 17.46
N LYS A 1110 -2.81 -57.16 16.72
CA LYS A 1110 -2.78 -57.63 15.31
C LYS A 1110 -2.69 -59.15 15.18
N THR A 1111 -2.09 -59.85 16.15
CA THR A 1111 -1.98 -61.32 16.13
C THR A 1111 -3.27 -62.06 16.46
N SER A 1112 -4.28 -61.38 17.02
CA SER A 1112 -5.57 -61.98 17.40
C SER A 1112 -6.63 -61.96 16.28
N ALA A 1113 -6.34 -61.31 15.14
CA ALA A 1113 -7.29 -61.08 14.06
C ALA A 1113 -6.98 -61.86 12.77
N THR A 1114 -6.03 -62.80 12.82
CA THR A 1114 -5.52 -63.55 11.65
C THR A 1114 -5.94 -65.03 11.64
N VAL A 1115 -6.95 -65.40 12.44
CA VAL A 1115 -7.36 -66.79 12.67
C VAL A 1115 -8.63 -67.16 11.88
N GLU A 1116 -9.47 -66.20 11.51
CA GLU A 1116 -10.75 -66.47 10.85
C GLU A 1116 -10.80 -65.99 9.39
N MET A 1117 -11.33 -66.88 8.54
CA MET A 1117 -11.84 -66.63 7.19
C MET A 1117 -10.85 -66.25 6.06
N ASN A 1118 -10.03 -67.23 5.70
CA ASN A 1118 -9.78 -67.51 4.28
C ASN A 1118 -11.08 -68.00 3.62
N ALA A 1119 -11.58 -67.36 2.54
CA ALA A 1119 -12.42 -68.00 1.51
C ALA A 1119 -12.72 -67.07 0.30
N SER A 1120 -12.12 -67.37 -0.87
CA SER A 1120 -12.69 -67.24 -2.24
C SER A 1120 -13.20 -65.87 -2.79
N ALA A 1121 -13.43 -65.67 -4.10
CA ALA A 1121 -12.69 -66.07 -5.32
C ALA A 1121 -13.25 -65.35 -6.60
N HIS A 1122 -12.41 -65.20 -7.65
CA HIS A 1122 -12.73 -65.17 -9.10
C HIS A 1122 -13.52 -64.01 -9.81
N HIS A 1123 -12.98 -63.59 -10.99
CA HIS A 1123 -13.62 -63.06 -12.23
C HIS A 1123 -14.32 -61.66 -12.25
N ALA A 1124 -14.42 -60.87 -13.36
CA ALA A 1124 -13.80 -60.89 -14.72
C ALA A 1124 -13.93 -59.51 -15.48
N TYR A 1125 -13.51 -59.47 -16.76
CA TYR A 1125 -13.51 -58.38 -17.81
C TYR A 1125 -14.93 -57.89 -18.28
N SER A 1126 -15.20 -56.94 -19.20
CA SER A 1126 -14.44 -56.25 -20.31
C SER A 1126 -15.11 -54.95 -20.85
N ASN A 1127 -14.34 -54.01 -21.45
CA ASN A 1127 -14.46 -53.30 -22.78
C ASN A 1127 -15.82 -53.00 -23.50
N SER A 1128 -15.98 -52.07 -24.49
CA SER A 1128 -15.14 -51.00 -25.12
C SER A 1128 -15.85 -50.15 -26.23
N ASN A 1129 -15.35 -48.92 -26.52
CA ASN A 1129 -15.30 -48.15 -27.82
C ASN A 1129 -16.62 -47.80 -28.59
N THR A 1130 -16.72 -46.92 -29.63
CA THR A 1130 -15.74 -46.17 -30.49
C THR A 1130 -16.31 -44.83 -31.08
N GLU A 1131 -15.44 -44.05 -31.74
CA GLU A 1131 -15.56 -42.83 -32.62
C GLU A 1131 -16.30 -43.05 -34.00
N PRO A 1132 -16.31 -42.18 -35.09
CA PRO A 1132 -15.62 -40.89 -35.40
C PRO A 1132 -16.33 -39.76 -36.27
N SER A 1133 -15.87 -38.50 -36.11
CA SER A 1133 -15.50 -37.48 -37.15
C SER A 1133 -16.43 -36.73 -38.18
N LYS A 1134 -16.10 -35.41 -38.35
CA LYS A 1134 -15.81 -34.62 -39.61
C LYS A 1134 -16.84 -33.77 -40.41
N GLN A 1135 -16.44 -32.49 -40.63
CA GLN A 1135 -16.67 -31.57 -41.80
C GLN A 1135 -18.12 -31.05 -42.07
N LYS A 1136 -18.40 -29.84 -42.63
CA LYS A 1136 -17.73 -29.09 -43.73
C LYS A 1136 -18.21 -27.59 -43.87
N ASN A 1137 -17.34 -26.71 -44.42
CA ASN A 1137 -17.52 -25.60 -45.42
C ASN A 1137 -18.51 -24.38 -45.34
N GLU A 1138 -17.92 -23.17 -45.52
CA GLU A 1138 -18.14 -22.12 -46.58
C GLU A 1138 -19.13 -20.91 -46.48
N GLU A 1139 -18.60 -19.73 -46.92
CA GLU A 1139 -19.22 -18.48 -47.45
C GLU A 1139 -20.12 -17.60 -46.51
N SER A 1140 -20.24 -16.24 -46.63
CA SER A 1140 -19.84 -15.26 -47.68
C SER A 1140 -19.57 -13.79 -47.16
N GLN A 1141 -19.04 -12.95 -48.06
CA GLN A 1141 -19.00 -11.45 -48.19
C GLN A 1141 -19.57 -10.47 -47.11
N GLY A 1142 -18.95 -9.28 -46.93
CA GLY A 1142 -19.61 -8.13 -46.25
C GLY A 1142 -18.81 -6.84 -45.88
N GLN A 1143 -18.43 -6.00 -46.86
CA GLN A 1143 -18.14 -4.54 -46.82
C GLN A 1143 -17.78 -3.71 -45.54
N ASN A 1144 -16.63 -3.01 -45.65
CA ASN A 1144 -16.36 -1.56 -45.45
C ASN A 1144 -16.56 -0.75 -44.12
N SER A 1145 -15.49 0.03 -43.86
CA SER A 1145 -15.41 1.46 -43.44
C SER A 1145 -15.81 1.96 -42.05
N ALA A 1146 -14.77 2.34 -41.29
CA ALA A 1146 -14.58 3.61 -40.57
C ALA A 1146 -15.71 4.16 -39.65
N PHE A 1147 -15.43 4.17 -38.36
CA PHE A 1147 -14.76 5.35 -37.78
C PHE A 1147 -13.68 4.94 -36.75
#